data_AF-A0A6H9SYJ5-F1
#
_entry.id   AF-A0A6H9SYJ5-F1
#
_cell.length_a   1.000
_cell.length_b   1.000
_cell.length_c   1.000
_cell.angle_alpha   90.00
_cell.angle_beta   90.00
_cell.angle_gamma   90.00
#
_symmetry.space_group_name_H-M   'P 1'
#
loop_
_entity.id
_entity.type
_entity.pdbx_description
1 polymer ?
#
loop_
_entity_poly.entity_id
_entity_poly.type
_entity_poly.pdbx_seq_one_letter_code
_entity_poly.pdbx_strand_id
1 'polypeptide(L)'
;MVGNAIDGRGASFRSIGIDKSFVGKFDGLGNTVSRLNVSNPGYNVVGLFAVNHGSISNLALSNITATAATRPYGSPVSVGALAGYNFGTISNVAAKDVAVTGKAGTIVGGLVGSNYGGTIEHASVSGRVEGERDAFAVGGLVGENFSRKDWVNGQLTDWIAATIRDSHTDVNVKVAGAGTTGGLVGHNTGTIDGSSSKGTVTATGNSAMIGGLVGLNDDGGMIRNASSSATATVAAGQNAVAGGIAGMNFGAISASHASGKIAVGTDSTAGGLAGINFGDIGASTANGDVAVNGSGTAGGLVGANHGHINASKATGNVTAGNGSWAVGGLAGTNSGDIDASTASGNVAVGNGGTAGGLVGRNDQAGRIHASNALGQVKGGLQSTVGGFAGQNDGIIEVSKASGTVLGGPSSNAGGFVGANGAGRISASDATGDVIASDNGNAGGFAGFNSGAIDTSSATGNVTGRYASVVGGFAGLNLGMLKSVKASGNASAGYSAVVGGLVGRNFQGTISDARASGSVKALDNASAGGLIGHSQGGSVSQSTASGNVEAGANAKVGGLAGQLAGTIEKSSAAGSVKGGDDSFVGGLVGHGGGVIRNSSSSGTVSGGRYAFLGGLVGANFGSIYGSSTTSRVETVAGYGQTSGSLVGLNIGAVRP
;
A
#
# COMPACT_ATOMS: atom_id res chain seq x y z
N MET A 1 -49.87 -14.33 12.55
CA MET A 1 -49.33 -15.55 11.92
C MET A 1 -49.83 -15.62 10.50
N VAL A 2 -49.04 -16.18 9.57
CA VAL A 2 -49.49 -16.50 8.22
C VAL A 2 -49.65 -18.02 8.13
N GLY A 3 -50.88 -18.49 7.97
CA GLY A 3 -51.17 -19.93 7.92
C GLY A 3 -50.94 -20.57 6.55
N ASN A 4 -50.88 -19.78 5.47
CA ASN A 4 -50.72 -20.21 4.08
C ASN A 4 -49.93 -19.17 3.27
N ALA A 5 -49.30 -19.56 2.17
CA ALA A 5 -48.68 -18.62 1.23
C ALA A 5 -49.70 -17.55 0.75
N ILE A 6 -49.26 -16.29 0.69
CA ILE A 6 -50.06 -15.13 0.29
C ILE A 6 -49.51 -14.58 -1.03
N ASP A 7 -50.37 -14.51 -2.02
CA ASP A 7 -50.06 -13.95 -3.32
C ASP A 7 -50.81 -12.63 -3.56
N GLY A 8 -50.05 -11.55 -3.65
CA GLY A 8 -50.55 -10.19 -3.88
C GLY A 8 -50.99 -9.90 -5.31
N ARG A 9 -50.68 -10.77 -6.29
CA ARG A 9 -51.07 -10.60 -7.71
C ARG A 9 -50.69 -9.24 -8.32
N GLY A 10 -49.61 -8.63 -7.86
CA GLY A 10 -49.13 -7.32 -8.32
C GLY A 10 -49.91 -6.14 -7.73
N ALA A 11 -50.72 -6.35 -6.69
CA ALA A 11 -51.51 -5.30 -6.07
C ALA A 11 -50.63 -4.19 -5.46
N SER A 12 -51.11 -2.96 -5.57
CA SER A 12 -50.58 -1.83 -4.81
C SER A 12 -50.95 -2.00 -3.34
N PHE A 13 -49.94 -1.90 -2.46
CA PHE A 13 -50.09 -2.14 -1.03
C PHE A 13 -49.61 -0.95 -0.21
N ARG A 14 -50.40 -0.56 0.79
CA ARG A 14 -50.04 0.44 1.81
C ARG A 14 -49.52 -0.30 3.04
N SER A 15 -48.43 0.19 3.62
CA SER A 15 -47.75 -0.49 4.72
C SER A 15 -48.64 -0.77 5.93
N ILE A 16 -48.40 -1.92 6.57
CA ILE A 16 -48.93 -2.24 7.89
C ILE A 16 -48.25 -1.31 8.91
N GLY A 17 -49.06 -0.72 9.80
CA GLY A 17 -48.55 0.11 10.88
C GLY A 17 -48.11 1.52 10.47
N ILE A 18 -48.71 2.07 9.41
CA ILE A 18 -48.47 3.44 8.96
C ILE A 18 -48.95 4.50 9.96
N ASP A 19 -50.08 4.23 10.65
CA ASP A 19 -50.65 5.13 11.67
C ASP A 19 -50.18 4.79 13.09
N LYS A 20 -49.88 3.51 13.35
CA LYS A 20 -49.40 2.99 14.64
C LYS A 20 -48.38 1.90 14.40
N SER A 21 -47.20 2.04 14.99
CA SER A 21 -46.11 1.07 14.84
C SER A 21 -46.55 -0.35 15.22
N PHE A 22 -46.04 -1.34 14.49
CA PHE A 22 -46.33 -2.74 14.76
C PHE A 22 -45.55 -3.20 16.00
N VAL A 23 -46.26 -3.56 17.08
CA VAL A 23 -45.67 -4.03 18.35
C VAL A 23 -45.92 -5.52 18.62
N GLY A 24 -46.56 -6.23 17.69
CA GLY A 24 -47.00 -7.61 17.87
C GLY A 24 -45.95 -8.67 17.49
N LYS A 25 -46.40 -9.93 17.43
CA LYS A 25 -45.62 -11.05 16.88
C LYS A 25 -46.19 -11.50 15.54
N PHE A 26 -45.37 -11.40 14.49
CA PHE A 26 -45.66 -11.91 13.16
C PHE A 26 -44.77 -13.10 12.85
N ASP A 27 -45.33 -14.30 13.00
CA ASP A 27 -44.68 -15.53 12.58
C ASP A 27 -45.22 -15.97 11.21
N GLY A 28 -44.33 -16.07 10.22
CA GLY A 28 -44.67 -16.51 8.87
C GLY A 28 -44.81 -18.03 8.76
N LEU A 29 -44.34 -18.80 9.76
CA LEU A 29 -44.38 -20.27 9.75
C LEU A 29 -43.74 -20.90 8.50
N GLY A 30 -42.80 -20.21 7.86
CA GLY A 30 -42.14 -20.62 6.62
C GLY A 30 -42.91 -20.27 5.34
N ASN A 31 -44.07 -19.60 5.44
CA ASN A 31 -44.86 -19.22 4.28
C ASN A 31 -44.26 -18.03 3.52
N THR A 32 -44.66 -17.92 2.24
CA THR A 32 -44.23 -16.82 1.36
C THR A 32 -45.31 -15.76 1.21
N VAL A 33 -44.92 -14.49 1.26
CA VAL A 33 -45.72 -13.35 0.76
C VAL A 33 -45.10 -12.88 -0.55
N SER A 34 -45.88 -12.82 -1.63
CA SER A 34 -45.33 -12.55 -2.96
C SER A 34 -46.08 -11.51 -3.78
N ARG A 35 -45.40 -10.92 -4.78
CA ARG A 35 -45.99 -10.07 -5.83
C ARG A 35 -46.80 -8.90 -5.30
N LEU A 36 -46.16 -8.04 -4.50
CA LEU A 36 -46.74 -6.81 -3.98
C LEU A 36 -45.94 -5.59 -4.44
N ASN A 37 -46.64 -4.49 -4.69
CA ASN A 37 -46.07 -3.19 -5.01
C ASN A 37 -46.30 -2.22 -3.84
N VAL A 38 -45.30 -2.04 -2.99
CA VAL A 38 -45.40 -1.25 -1.75
C VAL A 38 -44.98 0.19 -2.01
N SER A 39 -45.84 1.14 -1.65
CA SER A 39 -45.54 2.58 -1.70
C SER A 39 -46.40 3.36 -0.71
N ASN A 40 -45.82 4.36 -0.06
CA ASN A 40 -46.53 5.27 0.85
C ASN A 40 -46.30 6.74 0.48
N PRO A 41 -46.97 7.26 -0.56
CA PRO A 41 -46.86 8.67 -0.92
C PRO A 41 -47.19 9.57 0.28
N GLY A 42 -46.23 10.43 0.63
CA GLY A 42 -46.38 11.41 1.72
C GLY A 42 -45.95 10.95 3.11
N TYR A 43 -45.44 9.73 3.24
CA TYR A 43 -44.83 9.23 4.47
C TYR A 43 -43.34 9.00 4.28
N ASN A 44 -42.60 9.04 5.38
CA ASN A 44 -41.14 8.90 5.39
C ASN A 44 -40.66 7.45 5.58
N VAL A 45 -41.56 6.47 5.49
CA VAL A 45 -41.27 5.05 5.67
C VAL A 45 -42.03 4.21 4.66
N VAL A 46 -41.37 3.24 4.03
CA VAL A 46 -41.94 2.33 3.04
C VAL A 46 -41.44 0.90 3.29
N GLY A 47 -42.37 -0.05 3.40
CA GLY A 47 -42.11 -1.48 3.48
C GLY A 47 -43.39 -2.25 3.83
N LEU A 48 -43.42 -3.58 3.76
CA LEU A 48 -44.64 -4.32 4.14
C LEU A 48 -45.16 -3.88 5.52
N PHE A 49 -44.23 -3.60 6.45
CA PHE A 49 -44.44 -2.90 7.71
C PHE A 49 -43.79 -1.51 7.63
N ALA A 50 -44.50 -0.46 8.03
CA ALA A 50 -43.93 0.88 8.06
C ALA A 50 -42.85 0.98 9.16
N VAL A 51 -43.22 0.59 10.39
CA VAL A 51 -42.36 0.57 11.57
C VAL A 51 -42.60 -0.71 12.37
N ASN A 52 -41.54 -1.49 12.61
CA ASN A 52 -41.54 -2.68 13.46
C ASN A 52 -40.92 -2.41 14.83
N HIS A 53 -41.70 -2.47 15.90
CA HIS A 53 -41.25 -2.56 17.30
C HIS A 53 -41.41 -3.97 17.88
N GLY A 54 -42.11 -4.86 17.17
CA GLY A 54 -42.41 -6.22 17.60
C GLY A 54 -41.40 -7.24 17.07
N SER A 55 -41.90 -8.46 16.81
CA SER A 55 -41.10 -9.55 16.23
C SER A 55 -41.69 -10.00 14.90
N ILE A 56 -40.85 -10.11 13.87
CA ILE A 56 -41.19 -10.68 12.56
C ILE A 56 -40.25 -11.86 12.32
N SER A 57 -40.79 -13.05 12.08
CA SER A 57 -39.96 -14.25 11.96
C SER A 57 -40.49 -15.28 10.98
N ASN A 58 -39.61 -16.16 10.50
CA ASN A 58 -39.92 -17.34 9.66
C ASN A 58 -40.74 -16.99 8.42
N LEU A 59 -40.31 -15.99 7.66
CA LEU A 59 -41.09 -15.44 6.55
C LEU A 59 -40.27 -15.43 5.26
N ALA A 60 -40.88 -15.89 4.17
CA ALA A 60 -40.33 -15.68 2.84
C ALA A 60 -41.05 -14.50 2.15
N LEU A 61 -40.29 -13.67 1.45
CA LEU A 61 -40.78 -12.64 0.54
C LEU A 61 -40.33 -12.97 -0.88
N SER A 62 -41.21 -12.81 -1.87
CA SER A 62 -40.85 -13.06 -3.27
C SER A 62 -41.43 -12.01 -4.22
N ASN A 63 -40.62 -11.46 -5.12
CA ASN A 63 -41.08 -10.48 -6.11
C ASN A 63 -41.79 -9.28 -5.45
N ILE A 64 -41.18 -8.71 -4.41
CA ILE A 64 -41.67 -7.51 -3.76
C ILE A 64 -41.01 -6.30 -4.42
N THR A 65 -41.84 -5.36 -4.90
CA THR A 65 -41.38 -4.06 -5.37
C THR A 65 -41.66 -3.03 -4.30
N ALA A 66 -40.65 -2.26 -3.88
CA ALA A 66 -40.81 -1.15 -2.93
C ALA A 66 -40.22 0.12 -3.53
N THR A 67 -41.04 1.18 -3.62
CA THR A 67 -40.63 2.44 -4.22
C THR A 67 -40.87 3.59 -3.26
N ALA A 68 -39.83 4.39 -3.04
CA ALA A 68 -39.89 5.61 -2.25
C ALA A 68 -39.36 6.81 -3.03
N ALA A 69 -39.96 7.98 -2.78
CA ALA A 69 -39.48 9.26 -3.27
C ALA A 69 -39.66 10.29 -2.16
N THR A 70 -38.61 11.08 -1.88
CA THR A 70 -38.75 12.21 -0.95
C THR A 70 -39.56 13.35 -1.56
N ARG A 71 -40.10 14.19 -0.69
CA ARG A 71 -40.62 15.51 -1.06
C ARG A 71 -39.47 16.53 -1.05
N PRO A 72 -39.51 17.58 -1.88
CA PRO A 72 -38.57 18.69 -1.78
C PRO A 72 -38.53 19.24 -0.34
N TYR A 73 -37.32 19.40 0.22
CA TYR A 73 -37.09 19.88 1.59
C TYR A 73 -37.67 19.00 2.72
N GLY A 74 -38.06 17.75 2.42
CA GLY A 74 -38.56 16.80 3.41
C GLY A 74 -37.45 16.01 4.12
N SER A 75 -37.78 15.38 5.24
CA SER A 75 -36.91 14.41 5.91
C SER A 75 -36.63 13.20 4.99
N PRO A 76 -35.49 12.51 5.18
CA PRO A 76 -35.18 11.32 4.41
C PRO A 76 -36.28 10.26 4.50
N VAL A 77 -36.57 9.57 3.39
CA VAL A 77 -37.52 8.46 3.36
C VAL A 77 -36.76 7.14 3.44
N SER A 78 -37.12 6.30 4.41
CA SER A 78 -36.53 4.98 4.60
C SER A 78 -37.37 3.90 3.92
N VAL A 79 -36.75 3.09 3.06
CA VAL A 79 -37.45 2.10 2.23
C VAL A 79 -36.79 0.73 2.28
N GLY A 80 -37.61 -0.31 2.47
CA GLY A 80 -37.22 -1.70 2.26
C GLY A 80 -38.40 -2.59 1.89
N ALA A 81 -38.14 -3.82 1.42
CA ALA A 81 -39.21 -4.74 1.03
C ALA A 81 -40.08 -5.17 2.23
N LEU A 82 -39.46 -5.43 3.39
CA LEU A 82 -40.16 -5.86 4.60
C LEU A 82 -40.52 -4.68 5.51
N ALA A 83 -39.56 -3.81 5.81
CA ALA A 83 -39.76 -2.74 6.79
C ALA A 83 -39.14 -1.41 6.35
N GLY A 84 -39.82 -0.30 6.66
CA GLY A 84 -39.19 1.02 6.64
C GLY A 84 -38.21 1.12 7.80
N TYR A 85 -38.74 1.10 9.04
CA TYR A 85 -37.93 1.07 10.26
C TYR A 85 -38.06 -0.23 11.04
N ASN A 86 -36.93 -0.70 11.58
CA ASN A 86 -36.88 -1.80 12.53
C ASN A 86 -36.29 -1.33 13.87
N PHE A 87 -37.12 -1.36 14.90
CA PHE A 87 -36.78 -1.18 16.32
C PHE A 87 -36.84 -2.49 17.11
N GLY A 88 -37.51 -3.51 16.57
CA GLY A 88 -37.68 -4.82 17.18
C GLY A 88 -36.77 -5.88 16.58
N THR A 89 -37.28 -7.11 16.46
CA THR A 89 -36.53 -8.27 15.95
C THR A 89 -37.08 -8.73 14.60
N ILE A 90 -36.19 -8.96 13.64
CA ILE A 90 -36.45 -9.66 12.39
C ILE A 90 -35.54 -10.88 12.35
N SER A 91 -36.10 -12.08 12.30
CA SER A 91 -35.30 -13.32 12.34
C SER A 91 -35.76 -14.37 11.33
N ASN A 92 -34.82 -15.06 10.68
CA ASN A 92 -35.14 -16.12 9.72
C ASN A 92 -36.08 -15.63 8.60
N VAL A 93 -35.66 -14.60 7.89
CA VAL A 93 -36.42 -13.99 6.79
C VAL A 93 -35.65 -14.06 5.48
N ALA A 94 -36.27 -14.62 4.45
CA ALA A 94 -35.68 -14.74 3.12
C ALA A 94 -36.45 -13.91 2.08
N ALA A 95 -35.83 -12.88 1.52
CA ALA A 95 -36.39 -12.03 0.47
C ALA A 95 -35.72 -12.33 -0.87
N LYS A 96 -36.49 -12.86 -1.82
CA LYS A 96 -36.01 -13.24 -3.15
C LYS A 96 -36.63 -12.36 -4.24
N ASP A 97 -35.81 -11.99 -5.22
CA ASP A 97 -36.22 -11.22 -6.39
C ASP A 97 -36.87 -9.87 -6.01
N VAL A 98 -36.31 -9.19 -5.01
CA VAL A 98 -36.80 -7.87 -4.60
C VAL A 98 -36.36 -6.79 -5.59
N ALA A 99 -37.19 -5.78 -5.76
CA ALA A 99 -36.88 -4.57 -6.51
C ALA A 99 -37.15 -3.35 -5.62
N VAL A 100 -36.09 -2.79 -5.03
CA VAL A 100 -36.22 -1.61 -4.14
C VAL A 100 -35.61 -0.39 -4.82
N THR A 101 -36.36 0.69 -4.91
CA THR A 101 -35.92 1.93 -5.56
C THR A 101 -36.19 3.14 -4.68
N GLY A 102 -35.14 3.91 -4.38
CA GLY A 102 -35.22 5.18 -3.67
C GLY A 102 -34.83 6.37 -4.56
N LYS A 103 -35.73 7.36 -4.64
CA LYS A 103 -35.53 8.59 -5.43
C LYS A 103 -35.32 9.80 -4.54
N ALA A 104 -34.16 10.45 -4.68
CA ALA A 104 -33.69 11.64 -3.98
C ALA A 104 -33.83 11.59 -2.44
N GLY A 105 -32.79 11.87 -1.66
CA GLY A 105 -32.88 11.93 -0.19
C GLY A 105 -33.38 10.65 0.50
N THR A 106 -33.14 9.48 -0.07
CA THR A 106 -33.68 8.20 0.45
C THR A 106 -32.61 7.39 1.18
N ILE A 107 -33.05 6.58 2.13
CA ILE A 107 -32.29 5.50 2.77
C ILE A 107 -32.89 4.20 2.27
N VAL A 108 -32.10 3.40 1.56
CA VAL A 108 -32.61 2.27 0.77
C VAL A 108 -31.97 0.98 1.23
N GLY A 109 -32.78 0.04 1.72
CA GLY A 109 -32.35 -1.32 2.02
C GLY A 109 -33.15 -2.35 1.24
N GLY A 110 -32.53 -3.46 0.83
CA GLY A 110 -33.29 -4.52 0.15
C GLY A 110 -34.38 -5.14 1.02
N LEU A 111 -34.14 -5.30 2.33
CA LEU A 111 -35.12 -5.82 3.29
C LEU A 111 -35.68 -4.72 4.21
N VAL A 112 -34.79 -3.93 4.81
CA VAL A 112 -35.14 -2.91 5.82
C VAL A 112 -34.53 -1.58 5.44
N GLY A 113 -35.28 -0.50 5.44
CA GLY A 113 -34.71 0.84 5.21
C GLY A 113 -33.69 1.20 6.29
N SER A 114 -34.12 1.36 7.55
CA SER A 114 -33.24 1.64 8.68
C SER A 114 -33.49 0.68 9.85
N ASN A 115 -32.44 -0.01 10.30
CA ASN A 115 -32.43 -0.77 11.55
C ASN A 115 -31.95 0.16 12.68
N TYR A 116 -32.89 0.61 13.50
CA TYR A 116 -32.65 1.60 14.54
C TYR A 116 -32.73 0.90 15.90
N GLY A 117 -31.58 0.55 16.50
CA GLY A 117 -31.50 -0.23 17.74
C GLY A 117 -32.18 -1.61 17.71
N GLY A 118 -32.57 -2.11 16.53
CA GLY A 118 -33.22 -3.39 16.34
C GLY A 118 -32.23 -4.52 16.04
N THR A 119 -32.74 -5.76 16.02
CA THR A 119 -31.96 -6.95 15.63
C THR A 119 -32.47 -7.54 14.32
N ILE A 120 -31.55 -7.83 13.40
CA ILE A 120 -31.81 -8.60 12.18
C ILE A 120 -30.87 -9.80 12.18
N GLU A 121 -31.40 -11.01 12.15
CA GLU A 121 -30.60 -12.23 12.18
C GLU A 121 -31.08 -13.32 11.22
N HIS A 122 -30.14 -14.08 10.67
CA HIS A 122 -30.45 -15.16 9.73
C HIS A 122 -31.32 -14.68 8.55
N ALA A 123 -31.04 -13.48 8.04
CA ALA A 123 -31.79 -12.90 6.93
C ALA A 123 -31.03 -13.07 5.61
N SER A 124 -31.75 -13.30 4.52
CA SER A 124 -31.15 -13.39 3.18
C SER A 124 -31.89 -12.52 2.16
N VAL A 125 -31.18 -11.78 1.33
CA VAL A 125 -31.78 -10.96 0.25
C VAL A 125 -31.13 -11.24 -1.10
N SER A 126 -31.94 -11.40 -2.14
CA SER A 126 -31.51 -11.34 -3.55
C SER A 126 -32.42 -10.44 -4.39
N GLY A 127 -31.85 -9.83 -5.43
CA GLY A 127 -32.58 -8.96 -6.35
C GLY A 127 -31.79 -7.70 -6.71
N ARG A 128 -32.50 -6.57 -6.83
CA ARG A 128 -31.92 -5.28 -7.23
C ARG A 128 -32.32 -4.17 -6.27
N VAL A 129 -31.35 -3.38 -5.85
CA VAL A 129 -31.53 -2.21 -4.99
C VAL A 129 -30.91 -0.99 -5.67
N GLU A 130 -31.71 0.05 -5.87
CA GLU A 130 -31.28 1.25 -6.61
C GLU A 130 -31.51 2.54 -5.81
N GLY A 131 -30.47 3.36 -5.75
CA GLY A 131 -30.52 4.74 -5.29
C GLY A 131 -30.25 5.73 -6.42
N GLU A 132 -31.06 6.78 -6.54
CA GLU A 132 -30.78 7.88 -7.46
C GLU A 132 -29.71 8.84 -6.89
N ARG A 133 -29.51 10.02 -7.52
CA ARG A 133 -28.36 10.93 -7.28
C ARG A 133 -28.17 11.37 -5.82
N ASP A 134 -29.25 11.46 -5.05
CA ASP A 134 -29.22 12.03 -3.70
C ASP A 134 -29.60 11.00 -2.62
N ALA A 135 -29.47 9.69 -2.90
CA ALA A 135 -29.63 8.68 -1.85
C ALA A 135 -28.52 8.83 -0.79
N PHE A 136 -28.88 8.84 0.50
CA PHE A 136 -27.93 9.03 1.60
C PHE A 136 -27.15 7.75 1.90
N ALA A 137 -27.89 6.64 2.01
CA ALA A 137 -27.36 5.33 2.32
C ALA A 137 -28.13 4.26 1.54
N VAL A 138 -27.39 3.37 0.88
CA VAL A 138 -27.95 2.28 0.08
C VAL A 138 -27.28 0.96 0.47
N GLY A 139 -28.07 -0.02 0.91
CA GLY A 139 -27.57 -1.34 1.28
C GLY A 139 -28.40 -2.48 0.69
N GLY A 140 -27.74 -3.60 0.37
CA GLY A 140 -28.45 -4.78 -0.15
C GLY A 140 -29.40 -5.43 0.86
N LEU A 141 -29.13 -5.33 2.17
CA LEU A 141 -30.03 -5.78 3.24
C LEU A 141 -30.66 -4.58 3.95
N VAL A 142 -29.83 -3.67 4.44
CA VAL A 142 -30.25 -2.51 5.25
C VAL A 142 -29.65 -1.22 4.72
N GLY A 143 -30.42 -0.14 4.60
CA GLY A 143 -29.85 1.17 4.29
C GLY A 143 -28.93 1.65 5.41
N GLU A 144 -29.46 1.74 6.64
CA GLU A 144 -28.71 2.17 7.84
C GLU A 144 -28.85 1.17 9.00
N ASN A 145 -27.74 0.82 9.64
CA ASN A 145 -27.72 0.05 10.89
C ASN A 145 -27.23 0.94 12.03
N PHE A 146 -28.16 1.52 12.78
CA PHE A 146 -27.89 2.64 13.66
C PHE A 146 -28.17 2.34 15.13
N SER A 147 -27.11 2.27 15.94
CA SER A 147 -27.22 2.22 17.40
C SER A 147 -27.63 3.59 17.93
N ARG A 148 -28.54 3.63 18.91
CA ARG A 148 -29.07 4.90 19.42
C ARG A 148 -29.02 5.00 20.94
N LYS A 149 -29.18 6.22 21.45
CA LYS A 149 -29.59 6.48 22.82
C LYS A 149 -30.97 7.09 22.81
N ASP A 150 -31.81 6.66 23.73
CA ASP A 150 -33.13 7.25 23.94
C ASP A 150 -33.05 8.32 25.03
N TRP A 151 -33.88 9.35 24.93
CA TRP A 151 -34.03 10.34 25.98
C TRP A 151 -35.20 9.95 26.88
N VAL A 152 -34.91 9.49 28.09
CA VAL A 152 -35.91 9.02 29.04
C VAL A 152 -35.74 9.76 30.37
N ASN A 153 -36.82 10.36 30.87
CA ASN A 153 -36.85 11.05 32.17
C ASN A 153 -35.72 12.09 32.40
N GLY A 154 -35.32 12.81 31.34
CA GLY A 154 -34.29 13.85 31.43
C GLY A 154 -32.85 13.34 31.34
N GLN A 155 -32.63 12.07 31.02
CA GLN A 155 -31.31 11.47 30.83
C GLN A 155 -31.24 10.64 29.54
N LEU A 156 -30.05 10.56 28.93
CA LEU A 156 -29.78 9.63 27.85
C LEU A 156 -29.63 8.20 28.40
N THR A 157 -30.23 7.22 27.73
CA THR A 157 -30.04 5.81 28.07
C THR A 157 -28.63 5.32 27.72
N ASP A 158 -28.30 4.11 28.19
CA ASP A 158 -27.24 3.32 27.57
C ASP A 158 -27.54 3.08 26.08
N TRP A 159 -26.49 2.79 25.31
CA TRP A 159 -26.64 2.52 23.88
C TRP A 159 -27.52 1.30 23.63
N ILE A 160 -28.56 1.47 22.82
CA ILE A 160 -29.36 0.39 22.28
C ILE A 160 -28.71 -0.03 20.96
N ALA A 161 -28.05 -1.18 20.97
CA ALA A 161 -27.27 -1.67 19.84
C ALA A 161 -28.17 -2.09 18.68
N ALA A 162 -27.90 -1.56 17.49
CA ALA A 162 -28.43 -2.13 16.26
C ALA A 162 -27.54 -3.28 15.80
N THR A 163 -28.12 -4.47 15.62
CA THR A 163 -27.36 -5.70 15.35
C THR A 163 -27.83 -6.36 14.07
N ILE A 164 -26.88 -6.71 13.19
CA ILE A 164 -27.07 -7.60 12.05
C ILE A 164 -26.17 -8.81 12.25
N ARG A 165 -26.74 -10.01 12.24
CA ARG A 165 -26.00 -11.25 12.49
C ARG A 165 -26.35 -12.36 11.49
N ASP A 166 -25.35 -13.13 11.07
CA ASP A 166 -25.52 -14.34 10.24
C ASP A 166 -26.45 -14.10 9.03
N SER A 167 -26.29 -12.94 8.38
CA SER A 167 -27.18 -12.48 7.32
C SER A 167 -26.42 -12.28 6.01
N HIS A 168 -27.08 -12.53 4.88
CA HIS A 168 -26.41 -12.70 3.59
C HIS A 168 -27.12 -11.96 2.45
N THR A 169 -26.35 -11.35 1.55
CA THR A 169 -26.90 -10.69 0.36
C THR A 169 -26.26 -11.15 -0.94
N ASP A 170 -27.11 -11.36 -1.95
CA ASP A 170 -26.73 -11.55 -3.35
C ASP A 170 -27.54 -10.58 -4.22
N VAL A 171 -27.19 -9.29 -4.12
CA VAL A 171 -27.96 -8.17 -4.66
C VAL A 171 -27.11 -7.36 -5.63
N ASN A 172 -27.73 -6.93 -6.73
CA ASN A 172 -27.17 -5.86 -7.57
C ASN A 172 -27.55 -4.50 -6.99
N VAL A 173 -26.59 -3.83 -6.38
CA VAL A 173 -26.74 -2.49 -5.82
C VAL A 173 -26.20 -1.46 -6.80
N LYS A 174 -27.05 -0.52 -7.22
CA LYS A 174 -26.68 0.55 -8.15
C LYS A 174 -27.02 1.92 -7.59
N VAL A 175 -26.07 2.85 -7.62
CA VAL A 175 -26.30 4.25 -7.23
C VAL A 175 -25.83 5.24 -8.28
N ALA A 176 -26.62 6.29 -8.50
CA ALA A 176 -26.29 7.37 -9.44
C ALA A 176 -25.60 8.58 -8.78
N GLY A 177 -25.28 8.49 -7.48
CA GLY A 177 -24.87 9.61 -6.62
C GLY A 177 -23.63 9.37 -5.76
N ALA A 178 -23.34 10.33 -4.87
CA ALA A 178 -22.17 10.34 -3.98
C ALA A 178 -22.43 9.71 -2.58
N GLY A 179 -23.59 9.08 -2.38
CA GLY A 179 -23.98 8.50 -1.09
C GLY A 179 -23.17 7.26 -0.67
N THR A 180 -23.37 6.83 0.57
CA THR A 180 -22.74 5.62 1.12
C THR A 180 -23.43 4.38 0.58
N THR A 181 -22.67 3.45 0.04
CA THR A 181 -23.23 2.26 -0.63
C THR A 181 -22.53 1.00 -0.19
N GLY A 182 -23.29 0.01 0.31
CA GLY A 182 -22.78 -1.31 0.67
C GLY A 182 -23.57 -2.45 0.07
N GLY A 183 -22.92 -3.59 -0.17
CA GLY A 183 -23.63 -4.80 -0.60
C GLY A 183 -24.53 -5.39 0.50
N LEU A 184 -24.26 -5.11 1.77
CA LEU A 184 -25.10 -5.49 2.93
C LEU A 184 -25.73 -4.25 3.56
N VAL A 185 -24.91 -3.27 3.94
CA VAL A 185 -25.35 -2.07 4.70
C VAL A 185 -24.83 -0.79 4.07
N GLY A 186 -25.65 0.26 3.91
CA GLY A 186 -25.16 1.56 3.44
C GLY A 186 -24.26 2.24 4.49
N HIS A 187 -24.81 2.49 5.68
CA HIS A 187 -24.11 3.14 6.80
C HIS A 187 -24.33 2.38 8.11
N ASN A 188 -23.25 2.16 8.87
CA ASN A 188 -23.24 1.38 10.09
C ASN A 188 -22.65 2.16 11.28
N THR A 189 -23.40 2.30 12.37
CA THR A 189 -22.91 2.65 13.72
C THR A 189 -23.17 1.51 14.73
N GLY A 190 -23.71 0.38 14.25
CA GLY A 190 -24.04 -0.80 15.04
C GLY A 190 -23.08 -1.97 14.81
N THR A 191 -23.53 -3.17 15.18
CA THR A 191 -22.76 -4.40 15.04
C THR A 191 -23.18 -5.18 13.81
N ILE A 192 -22.21 -5.63 13.02
CA ILE A 192 -22.35 -6.60 11.93
C ILE A 192 -21.44 -7.80 12.25
N ASP A 193 -22.02 -8.98 12.38
CA ASP A 193 -21.33 -10.20 12.79
C ASP A 193 -21.70 -11.41 11.93
N GLY A 194 -20.72 -12.21 11.52
CA GLY A 194 -20.97 -13.45 10.76
C GLY A 194 -21.70 -13.26 9.42
N SER A 195 -21.76 -12.02 8.93
CA SER A 195 -22.61 -11.64 7.80
C SER A 195 -21.82 -11.45 6.51
N SER A 196 -22.46 -11.57 5.35
CA SER A 196 -21.77 -11.51 4.07
C SER A 196 -22.52 -10.89 2.89
N SER A 197 -21.75 -10.49 1.88
CA SER A 197 -22.25 -10.00 0.60
C SER A 197 -21.51 -10.65 -0.58
N LYS A 198 -22.24 -10.91 -1.68
CA LYS A 198 -21.69 -11.54 -2.89
C LYS A 198 -22.02 -10.82 -4.20
N GLY A 199 -23.09 -10.05 -4.24
CA GLY A 199 -23.57 -9.39 -5.46
C GLY A 199 -22.65 -8.28 -5.98
N THR A 200 -23.16 -7.42 -6.85
CA THR A 200 -22.36 -6.32 -7.44
C THR A 200 -22.73 -4.99 -6.79
N VAL A 201 -21.73 -4.17 -6.48
CA VAL A 201 -21.95 -2.78 -6.04
C VAL A 201 -21.37 -1.82 -7.05
N THR A 202 -22.23 -0.98 -7.64
CA THR A 202 -21.87 -0.02 -8.69
C THR A 202 -22.34 1.39 -8.34
N ALA A 203 -21.42 2.36 -8.28
CA ALA A 203 -21.78 3.77 -8.35
C ALA A 203 -21.35 4.38 -9.68
N THR A 204 -22.11 5.39 -10.12
CA THR A 204 -21.80 6.24 -11.29
C THR A 204 -21.60 7.72 -10.95
N GLY A 205 -21.72 8.13 -9.67
CA GLY A 205 -21.52 9.52 -9.22
C GLY A 205 -20.08 9.83 -8.73
N ASN A 206 -19.63 11.07 -8.90
CA ASN A 206 -18.34 11.54 -8.33
C ASN A 206 -18.35 11.43 -6.80
N SER A 207 -17.18 11.20 -6.20
CA SER A 207 -17.01 11.12 -4.74
C SER A 207 -17.84 10.04 -4.03
N ALA A 208 -18.27 8.99 -4.75
CA ALA A 208 -19.01 7.89 -4.15
C ALA A 208 -18.17 7.12 -3.10
N MET A 209 -18.82 6.72 -2.00
CA MET A 209 -18.22 5.90 -0.94
C MET A 209 -18.80 4.49 -0.98
N ILE A 210 -17.99 3.51 -1.36
CA ILE A 210 -18.47 2.17 -1.68
C ILE A 210 -17.73 1.11 -0.88
N GLY A 211 -18.49 0.26 -0.18
CA GLY A 211 -18.00 -1.01 0.32
C GLY A 211 -18.68 -2.18 -0.39
N GLY A 212 -17.95 -3.27 -0.59
CA GLY A 212 -18.59 -4.52 -0.98
C GLY A 212 -19.55 -5.03 0.11
N LEU A 213 -19.28 -4.78 1.40
CA LEU A 213 -20.19 -5.09 2.51
C LEU A 213 -20.90 -3.83 3.04
N VAL A 214 -20.15 -2.81 3.43
CA VAL A 214 -20.62 -1.62 4.14
C VAL A 214 -20.11 -0.35 3.46
N GLY A 215 -20.96 0.60 3.10
CA GLY A 215 -20.50 1.88 2.54
C GLY A 215 -19.62 2.66 3.52
N LEU A 216 -20.20 3.00 4.68
CA LEU A 216 -19.53 3.69 5.78
C LEU A 216 -19.69 2.90 7.08
N ASN A 217 -18.57 2.49 7.68
CA ASN A 217 -18.52 2.01 9.06
C ASN A 217 -18.08 3.15 9.96
N ASP A 218 -19.04 3.81 10.59
CA ASP A 218 -18.85 5.05 11.33
C ASP A 218 -18.44 4.78 12.79
N ASP A 219 -18.23 5.84 13.57
CA ASP A 219 -17.87 5.77 14.98
C ASP A 219 -18.85 4.86 15.77
N GLY A 220 -18.29 3.91 16.52
CA GLY A 220 -19.04 2.88 17.25
C GLY A 220 -19.49 1.68 16.40
N GLY A 221 -19.32 1.74 15.07
CA GLY A 221 -19.58 0.65 14.15
C GLY A 221 -18.57 -0.51 14.33
N MET A 222 -19.08 -1.72 14.52
CA MET A 222 -18.28 -2.94 14.64
C MET A 222 -18.61 -3.93 13.54
N ILE A 223 -17.61 -4.29 12.74
CA ILE A 223 -17.69 -5.36 11.74
C ILE A 223 -16.75 -6.47 12.17
N ARG A 224 -17.28 -7.69 12.36
CA ARG A 224 -16.48 -8.84 12.78
C ARG A 224 -16.94 -10.13 12.12
N ASN A 225 -16.00 -11.03 11.86
CA ASN A 225 -16.26 -12.32 11.21
C ASN A 225 -17.06 -12.18 9.89
N ALA A 226 -16.90 -11.04 9.21
CA ALA A 226 -17.69 -10.72 8.05
C ALA A 226 -16.93 -11.08 6.77
N SER A 227 -17.65 -11.34 5.69
CA SER A 227 -17.03 -11.61 4.40
C SER A 227 -17.71 -10.89 3.24
N SER A 228 -16.92 -10.46 2.28
CA SER A 228 -17.43 -9.87 1.04
C SER A 228 -16.71 -10.48 -0.15
N SER A 229 -17.45 -11.26 -0.92
CA SER A 229 -17.04 -11.66 -2.27
C SER A 229 -17.68 -10.76 -3.33
N ALA A 230 -18.40 -9.72 -2.90
CA ALA A 230 -19.05 -8.77 -3.78
C ALA A 230 -18.01 -8.07 -4.65
N THR A 231 -18.15 -8.16 -5.97
CA THR A 231 -17.34 -7.34 -6.87
C THR A 231 -17.82 -5.90 -6.75
N ALA A 232 -17.00 -5.04 -6.15
CA ALA A 232 -17.26 -3.61 -6.12
C ALA A 232 -16.59 -2.99 -7.35
N THR A 233 -17.39 -2.73 -8.38
CA THR A 233 -16.93 -1.99 -9.56
C THR A 233 -17.41 -0.56 -9.42
N VAL A 234 -16.49 0.37 -9.23
CA VAL A 234 -16.85 1.79 -9.26
C VAL A 234 -16.67 2.28 -10.69
N ALA A 235 -17.77 2.32 -11.43
CA ALA A 235 -17.79 2.85 -12.79
C ALA A 235 -17.72 4.39 -12.82
N ALA A 236 -17.92 5.07 -11.68
CA ALA A 236 -17.91 6.52 -11.53
C ALA A 236 -16.52 7.13 -11.36
N GLY A 237 -16.25 8.19 -12.13
CA GLY A 237 -15.92 9.54 -11.63
C GLY A 237 -14.62 9.78 -10.86
N GLN A 238 -14.12 11.02 -10.94
CA GLN A 238 -12.98 11.47 -10.14
C GLN A 238 -13.30 11.37 -8.63
N ASN A 239 -12.28 11.09 -7.80
CA ASN A 239 -12.33 11.15 -6.33
C ASN A 239 -13.21 10.11 -5.61
N ALA A 240 -13.49 8.94 -6.20
CA ALA A 240 -14.24 7.89 -5.51
C ALA A 240 -13.42 7.21 -4.39
N VAL A 241 -14.11 6.65 -3.39
CA VAL A 241 -13.51 5.84 -2.32
C VAL A 241 -14.15 4.46 -2.31
N ALA A 242 -13.34 3.41 -2.46
CA ALA A 242 -13.84 2.04 -2.58
C ALA A 242 -13.09 1.02 -1.73
N GLY A 243 -13.81 0.11 -1.08
CA GLY A 243 -13.26 -1.06 -0.41
C GLY A 243 -14.09 -2.32 -0.53
N GLY A 244 -13.50 -3.49 -0.28
CA GLY A 244 -14.21 -4.77 -0.36
C GLY A 244 -15.14 -5.04 0.83
N ILE A 245 -14.74 -4.69 2.05
CA ILE A 245 -15.63 -4.65 3.22
C ILE A 245 -16.20 -3.25 3.36
N ALA A 246 -15.37 -2.23 3.55
CA ALA A 246 -15.82 -0.87 3.87
C ALA A 246 -15.37 0.16 2.83
N GLY A 247 -16.21 1.13 2.46
CA GLY A 247 -15.72 2.31 1.75
C GLY A 247 -14.83 3.15 2.67
N MET A 248 -15.41 3.59 3.79
CA MET A 248 -14.67 4.24 4.88
C MET A 248 -14.90 3.52 6.21
N ASN A 249 -13.86 3.46 7.03
CA ASN A 249 -13.89 2.86 8.36
C ASN A 249 -13.41 3.86 9.44
N PHE A 250 -14.32 4.36 10.26
CA PHE A 250 -14.04 5.08 11.51
C PHE A 250 -14.17 4.16 12.74
N GLY A 251 -14.99 3.10 12.64
CA GLY A 251 -15.13 2.08 13.66
C GLY A 251 -14.09 0.96 13.58
N ALA A 252 -14.48 -0.24 13.98
CA ALA A 252 -13.59 -1.41 14.02
C ALA A 252 -13.99 -2.48 12.99
N ILE A 253 -13.00 -3.02 12.28
CA ILE A 253 -13.11 -4.21 11.42
C ILE A 253 -12.16 -5.28 11.95
N SER A 254 -12.68 -6.47 12.25
CA SER A 254 -11.88 -7.58 12.78
C SER A 254 -12.22 -8.92 12.15
N ALA A 255 -11.24 -9.81 12.03
CA ALA A 255 -11.43 -11.19 11.56
C ALA A 255 -12.26 -11.30 10.25
N SER A 256 -12.11 -10.32 9.36
CA SER A 256 -12.99 -10.15 8.19
C SER A 256 -12.23 -10.34 6.88
N HIS A 257 -12.95 -10.79 5.84
CA HIS A 257 -12.34 -11.29 4.60
C HIS A 257 -12.99 -10.66 3.36
N ALA A 258 -12.20 -9.97 2.52
CA ALA A 258 -12.63 -9.45 1.23
C ALA A 258 -11.97 -10.19 0.06
N SER A 259 -12.76 -10.68 -0.90
CA SER A 259 -12.25 -11.37 -2.10
C SER A 259 -12.75 -10.78 -3.41
N GLY A 260 -13.66 -9.80 -3.37
CA GLY A 260 -14.17 -9.13 -4.56
C GLY A 260 -13.13 -8.22 -5.20
N LYS A 261 -13.09 -8.18 -6.54
CA LYS A 261 -12.24 -7.25 -7.29
C LYS A 261 -12.72 -5.80 -7.09
N ILE A 262 -11.78 -4.88 -6.92
CA ILE A 262 -12.01 -3.44 -6.82
C ILE A 262 -11.44 -2.75 -8.07
N ALA A 263 -12.26 -1.94 -8.74
CA ALA A 263 -11.84 -1.11 -9.86
C ALA A 263 -12.45 0.29 -9.75
N VAL A 264 -11.63 1.34 -9.84
CA VAL A 264 -12.04 2.75 -9.73
C VAL A 264 -11.45 3.63 -10.84
N GLY A 265 -12.02 4.83 -11.00
CA GLY A 265 -11.58 5.85 -11.95
C GLY A 265 -10.31 6.60 -11.56
N THR A 266 -10.10 7.78 -12.17
CA THR A 266 -8.96 8.65 -11.87
C THR A 266 -9.12 9.34 -10.51
N ASP A 267 -8.00 9.74 -9.90
CA ASP A 267 -7.95 10.52 -8.65
C ASP A 267 -8.70 9.85 -7.48
N SER A 268 -8.93 8.55 -7.58
CA SER A 268 -9.73 7.77 -6.63
C SER A 268 -8.85 7.02 -5.64
N THR A 269 -9.41 6.68 -4.49
CA THR A 269 -8.75 5.89 -3.44
C THR A 269 -9.40 4.52 -3.32
N ALA A 270 -8.62 3.45 -3.46
CA ALA A 270 -9.13 2.08 -3.41
C ALA A 270 -8.32 1.18 -2.49
N GLY A 271 -9.00 0.37 -1.69
CA GLY A 271 -8.39 -0.71 -0.92
C GLY A 271 -9.10 -2.04 -1.13
N GLY A 272 -8.41 -3.17 -0.99
CA GLY A 272 -9.07 -4.47 -1.12
C GLY A 272 -10.05 -4.77 0.03
N LEU A 273 -9.75 -4.32 1.25
CA LEU A 273 -10.63 -4.43 2.43
C LEU A 273 -11.36 -3.11 2.70
N ALA A 274 -10.63 -1.99 2.80
CA ALA A 274 -11.22 -0.68 3.10
C ALA A 274 -10.68 0.41 2.17
N GLY A 275 -11.51 1.32 1.68
CA GLY A 275 -11.01 2.47 0.91
C GLY A 275 -10.13 3.38 1.77
N ILE A 276 -10.70 3.89 2.86
CA ILE A 276 -9.98 4.70 3.86
C ILE A 276 -10.23 4.13 5.26
N ASN A 277 -9.18 4.08 6.08
CA ASN A 277 -9.24 3.64 7.47
C ASN A 277 -8.83 4.78 8.42
N PHE A 278 -9.75 5.24 9.27
CA PHE A 278 -9.52 6.10 10.42
C PHE A 278 -9.57 5.34 11.75
N GLY A 279 -10.24 4.19 11.80
CA GLY A 279 -10.37 3.35 12.98
C GLY A 279 -9.42 2.14 12.99
N ASP A 280 -9.91 1.01 13.49
CA ASP A 280 -9.11 -0.20 13.69
C ASP A 280 -9.40 -1.28 12.65
N ILE A 281 -8.35 -1.89 12.09
CA ILE A 281 -8.42 -3.09 11.28
C ILE A 281 -7.51 -4.16 11.88
N GLY A 282 -8.09 -5.24 12.39
CA GLY A 282 -7.37 -6.33 13.05
C GLY A 282 -7.61 -7.68 12.38
N ALA A 283 -6.56 -8.51 12.26
CA ALA A 283 -6.67 -9.92 11.86
C ALA A 283 -7.54 -10.14 10.58
N SER A 284 -7.45 -9.23 9.62
CA SER A 284 -8.34 -9.22 8.44
C SER A 284 -7.56 -9.45 7.16
N THR A 285 -8.23 -9.98 6.13
CA THR A 285 -7.58 -10.34 4.87
C THR A 285 -8.27 -9.78 3.64
N ALA A 286 -7.48 -9.31 2.67
CA ALA A 286 -7.96 -8.94 1.34
C ALA A 286 -7.24 -9.75 0.25
N ASN A 287 -8.03 -10.46 -0.56
CA ASN A 287 -7.56 -11.30 -1.66
C ASN A 287 -7.95 -10.77 -3.04
N GLY A 288 -8.89 -9.82 -3.10
CA GLY A 288 -9.34 -9.23 -4.36
C GLY A 288 -8.30 -8.31 -4.98
N ASP A 289 -8.14 -8.39 -6.31
CA ASP A 289 -7.28 -7.46 -7.05
C ASP A 289 -7.84 -6.03 -6.98
N VAL A 290 -6.93 -5.05 -6.91
CA VAL A 290 -7.25 -3.62 -6.86
C VAL A 290 -6.65 -2.93 -8.08
N ALA A 291 -7.50 -2.25 -8.85
CA ALA A 291 -7.09 -1.49 -10.03
C ALA A 291 -7.57 -0.04 -9.96
N VAL A 292 -6.65 0.91 -10.10
CA VAL A 292 -6.95 2.34 -10.16
C VAL A 292 -6.42 2.94 -11.45
N ASN A 293 -7.18 3.84 -12.07
CA ASN A 293 -6.73 4.54 -13.28
C ASN A 293 -6.11 5.90 -12.93
N GLY A 294 -5.21 6.41 -13.78
CA GLY A 294 -4.60 7.74 -13.60
C GLY A 294 -3.92 7.96 -12.25
N SER A 295 -4.03 9.19 -11.71
CA SER A 295 -3.38 9.66 -10.49
C SER A 295 -4.02 9.18 -9.18
N GLY A 296 -4.56 7.96 -9.15
CA GLY A 296 -5.21 7.38 -7.96
C GLY A 296 -4.25 6.89 -6.87
N THR A 297 -4.81 6.56 -5.72
CA THR A 297 -4.15 5.91 -4.58
C THR A 297 -4.73 4.52 -4.38
N ALA A 298 -3.88 3.50 -4.19
CA ALA A 298 -4.35 2.13 -4.08
C ALA A 298 -3.56 1.30 -3.07
N GLY A 299 -4.25 0.45 -2.30
CA GLY A 299 -3.60 -0.58 -1.52
C GLY A 299 -4.32 -1.92 -1.56
N GLY A 300 -3.59 -3.01 -1.38
CA GLY A 300 -4.19 -4.34 -1.42
C GLY A 300 -5.11 -4.62 -0.22
N LEU A 301 -4.87 -4.01 0.95
CA LEU A 301 -5.78 -4.01 2.11
C LEU A 301 -6.52 -2.68 2.22
N VAL A 302 -5.81 -1.56 2.27
CA VAL A 302 -6.41 -0.23 2.43
C VAL A 302 -5.89 0.78 1.42
N GLY A 303 -6.74 1.67 0.92
CA GLY A 303 -6.27 2.77 0.07
C GLY A 303 -5.43 3.76 0.86
N ALA A 304 -6.01 4.32 1.93
CA ALA A 304 -5.33 5.22 2.86
C ALA A 304 -5.53 4.80 4.31
N ASN A 305 -4.45 4.77 5.09
CA ASN A 305 -4.49 4.50 6.52
C ASN A 305 -4.19 5.77 7.34
N HIS A 306 -5.12 6.11 8.23
CA HIS A 306 -5.02 7.13 9.27
C HIS A 306 -5.18 6.53 10.68
N GLY A 307 -5.70 5.30 10.80
CA GLY A 307 -5.87 4.58 12.06
C GLY A 307 -4.86 3.45 12.26
N HIS A 308 -5.29 2.35 12.86
CA HIS A 308 -4.44 1.20 13.18
C HIS A 308 -4.74 -0.01 12.30
N ILE A 309 -3.70 -0.65 11.79
CA ILE A 309 -3.77 -1.94 11.10
C ILE A 309 -2.87 -2.92 11.83
N ASN A 310 -3.45 -4.02 12.32
CA ASN A 310 -2.71 -5.04 13.05
C ASN A 310 -2.99 -6.45 12.49
N ALA A 311 -1.93 -7.25 12.40
CA ALA A 311 -2.01 -8.68 12.08
C ALA A 311 -2.82 -8.99 10.81
N SER A 312 -2.78 -8.11 9.81
CA SER A 312 -3.65 -8.19 8.63
C SER A 312 -2.86 -8.54 7.36
N LYS A 313 -3.56 -9.09 6.36
CA LYS A 313 -2.93 -9.66 5.16
C LYS A 313 -3.57 -9.19 3.86
N ALA A 314 -2.74 -8.78 2.90
CA ALA A 314 -3.14 -8.55 1.51
C ALA A 314 -2.48 -9.53 0.55
N THR A 315 -3.26 -10.12 -0.35
CA THR A 315 -2.76 -11.06 -1.37
C THR A 315 -3.21 -10.70 -2.79
N GLY A 316 -4.20 -9.82 -2.96
CA GLY A 316 -4.64 -9.35 -4.28
C GLY A 316 -3.58 -8.46 -4.92
N ASN A 317 -3.46 -8.53 -6.25
CA ASN A 317 -2.53 -7.67 -6.99
C ASN A 317 -3.04 -6.23 -7.03
N VAL A 318 -2.13 -5.27 -7.04
CA VAL A 318 -2.45 -3.85 -7.08
C VAL A 318 -1.84 -3.23 -8.33
N THR A 319 -2.68 -2.66 -9.19
CA THR A 319 -2.25 -2.03 -10.44
C THR A 319 -2.74 -0.59 -10.53
N ALA A 320 -1.88 0.33 -10.95
CA ALA A 320 -2.24 1.71 -11.21
C ALA A 320 -1.70 2.24 -12.54
N GLY A 321 -2.40 3.23 -13.09
CA GLY A 321 -2.02 3.93 -14.31
C GLY A 321 -0.81 4.87 -14.16
N ASN A 322 -0.66 5.78 -15.11
CA ASN A 322 0.39 6.82 -15.09
C ASN A 322 0.08 7.88 -14.02
N GLY A 323 1.13 8.40 -13.38
CA GLY A 323 1.03 9.49 -12.40
C GLY A 323 0.40 9.10 -11.07
N SER A 324 0.24 7.81 -10.78
CA SER A 324 -0.35 7.31 -9.53
C SER A 324 0.42 7.82 -8.32
N TRP A 325 -0.29 8.46 -7.37
CA TRP A 325 0.34 9.12 -6.23
C TRP A 325 1.02 8.14 -5.28
N ALA A 326 0.33 7.05 -4.90
CA ALA A 326 0.87 6.05 -4.01
C ALA A 326 0.15 4.70 -4.17
N VAL A 327 0.92 3.65 -4.39
CA VAL A 327 0.39 2.30 -4.61
C VAL A 327 1.14 1.29 -3.74
N GLY A 328 0.44 0.60 -2.84
CA GLY A 328 1.06 -0.36 -1.93
C GLY A 328 0.43 -1.74 -2.01
N GLY A 329 1.19 -2.80 -1.68
CA GLY A 329 0.62 -4.13 -1.58
C GLY A 329 -0.32 -4.30 -0.37
N LEU A 330 -0.10 -3.57 0.72
CA LEU A 330 -1.01 -3.48 1.88
C LEU A 330 -1.76 -2.14 1.88
N ALA A 331 -1.05 -1.02 1.87
CA ALA A 331 -1.65 0.32 1.98
C ALA A 331 -1.13 1.27 0.90
N GLY A 332 -2.00 2.05 0.25
CA GLY A 332 -1.53 3.10 -0.67
C GLY A 332 -0.74 4.17 0.08
N THR A 333 -1.40 4.87 1.00
CA THR A 333 -0.76 5.80 1.95
C THR A 333 -0.91 5.32 3.39
N ASN A 334 0.08 5.66 4.22
CA ASN A 334 0.04 5.42 5.66
C ASN A 334 0.44 6.68 6.43
N SER A 335 -0.45 7.15 7.28
CA SER A 335 -0.23 8.22 8.26
C SER A 335 -0.61 7.81 9.69
N GLY A 336 -1.12 6.57 9.87
CA GLY A 336 -1.33 5.92 11.15
C GLY A 336 -0.32 4.80 11.39
N ASP A 337 -0.75 3.74 12.08
CA ASP A 337 0.12 2.62 12.45
C ASP A 337 -0.20 1.36 11.64
N ILE A 338 0.85 0.67 11.19
CA ILE A 338 0.79 -0.68 10.62
C ILE A 338 1.71 -1.59 11.43
N ASP A 339 1.16 -2.65 12.00
CA ASP A 339 1.91 -3.61 12.81
C ASP A 339 1.62 -5.06 12.40
N ALA A 340 2.65 -5.90 12.47
CA ALA A 340 2.57 -7.35 12.26
C ALA A 340 1.83 -7.78 10.98
N SER A 341 1.90 -6.96 9.92
CA SER A 341 1.05 -7.13 8.73
C SER A 341 1.85 -7.59 7.50
N THR A 342 1.18 -8.26 6.56
CA THR A 342 1.86 -8.89 5.41
C THR A 342 1.18 -8.56 4.08
N ALA A 343 1.96 -8.13 3.10
CA ALA A 343 1.53 -8.01 1.70
C ALA A 343 2.25 -9.02 0.81
N SER A 344 1.50 -9.71 -0.04
CA SER A 344 2.02 -10.72 -0.98
C SER A 344 1.53 -10.58 -2.42
N GLY A 345 0.57 -9.68 -2.67
CA GLY A 345 0.16 -9.34 -4.02
C GLY A 345 1.23 -8.52 -4.75
N ASN A 346 1.33 -8.70 -6.07
CA ASN A 346 2.25 -7.92 -6.88
C ASN A 346 1.74 -6.48 -7.07
N VAL A 347 2.66 -5.54 -7.17
CA VAL A 347 2.36 -4.11 -7.33
C VAL A 347 2.94 -3.61 -8.64
N ALA A 348 2.13 -2.95 -9.47
CA ALA A 348 2.57 -2.37 -10.72
C ALA A 348 2.00 -0.96 -10.94
N VAL A 349 2.87 -0.02 -11.32
CA VAL A 349 2.50 1.36 -11.64
C VAL A 349 3.03 1.81 -13.00
N GLY A 350 2.33 2.77 -13.62
CA GLY A 350 2.75 3.40 -14.86
C GLY A 350 3.88 4.40 -14.70
N ASN A 351 4.02 5.30 -15.68
CA ASN A 351 5.04 6.34 -15.70
C ASN A 351 4.80 7.36 -14.58
N GLY A 352 5.87 7.80 -13.90
CA GLY A 352 5.81 8.77 -12.81
C GLY A 352 5.10 8.27 -11.54
N GLY A 353 4.75 6.98 -11.47
CA GLY A 353 4.04 6.41 -10.33
C GLY A 353 4.97 6.08 -9.15
N THR A 354 4.41 6.11 -7.94
CA THR A 354 5.09 5.65 -6.71
C THR A 354 4.50 4.33 -6.25
N ALA A 355 5.35 3.32 -6.02
CA ALA A 355 4.92 2.00 -5.57
C ALA A 355 5.81 1.37 -4.49
N GLY A 356 5.17 0.69 -3.54
CA GLY A 356 5.86 -0.15 -2.56
C GLY A 356 5.20 -1.51 -2.36
N GLY A 357 5.97 -2.53 -1.99
CA GLY A 357 5.43 -3.87 -1.78
C GLY A 357 4.51 -3.99 -0.56
N LEU A 358 4.73 -3.19 0.50
CA LEU A 358 3.81 -3.01 1.62
C LEU A 358 3.04 -1.69 1.48
N VAL A 359 3.75 -0.58 1.38
CA VAL A 359 3.14 0.76 1.37
C VAL A 359 3.60 1.61 0.19
N GLY A 360 2.69 2.31 -0.48
CA GLY A 360 3.09 3.26 -1.52
C GLY A 360 3.88 4.43 -0.92
N ARG A 361 3.30 5.09 0.09
CA ARG A 361 3.91 6.21 0.80
C ARG A 361 3.64 6.11 2.30
N ASN A 362 4.69 6.13 3.11
CA ASN A 362 4.60 6.27 4.57
C ASN A 362 4.88 7.74 4.93
N ASP A 363 3.83 8.46 5.35
CA ASP A 363 3.89 9.87 5.71
C ASP A 363 4.60 10.11 7.05
N GLN A 364 4.86 11.37 7.39
CA GLN A 364 5.60 11.77 8.60
C GLN A 364 5.01 11.21 9.89
N ALA A 365 3.68 11.12 9.99
CA ALA A 365 2.99 10.54 11.14
C ALA A 365 2.97 9.00 11.11
N GLY A 366 3.23 8.40 9.94
CA GLY A 366 3.11 6.97 9.71
C GLY A 366 4.20 6.16 10.42
N ARG A 367 3.77 5.11 11.14
CA ARG A 367 4.66 4.14 11.77
C ARG A 367 4.38 2.75 11.22
N ILE A 368 5.44 2.02 10.91
CA ILE A 368 5.34 0.63 10.46
C ILE A 368 6.31 -0.22 11.28
N HIS A 369 5.78 -1.31 11.85
CA HIS A 369 6.55 -2.24 12.68
C HIS A 369 6.26 -3.69 12.29
N ALA A 370 7.28 -4.56 12.44
CA ALA A 370 7.15 -6.02 12.34
C ALA A 370 6.43 -6.54 11.08
N SER A 371 6.56 -5.85 9.94
CA SER A 371 5.74 -6.11 8.76
C SER A 371 6.54 -6.66 7.58
N ASN A 372 5.86 -7.38 6.68
CA ASN A 372 6.49 -8.14 5.60
C ASN A 372 5.91 -7.79 4.21
N ALA A 373 6.79 -7.52 3.24
CA ALA A 373 6.44 -7.33 1.83
C ALA A 373 7.07 -8.44 0.97
N LEU A 374 6.22 -9.23 0.31
CA LEU A 374 6.64 -10.43 -0.42
C LEU A 374 6.44 -10.33 -1.94
N GLY A 375 5.51 -9.49 -2.39
CA GLY A 375 5.14 -9.36 -3.81
C GLY A 375 6.15 -8.57 -4.64
N GLN A 376 6.24 -8.87 -5.93
CA GLN A 376 7.08 -8.11 -6.88
C GLN A 376 6.54 -6.69 -7.05
N VAL A 377 7.45 -5.72 -7.21
CA VAL A 377 7.11 -4.32 -7.47
C VAL A 377 7.67 -3.88 -8.81
N LYS A 378 6.83 -3.31 -9.68
CA LYS A 378 7.21 -2.85 -11.02
C LYS A 378 6.78 -1.41 -11.27
N GLY A 379 7.68 -0.58 -11.78
CA GLY A 379 7.40 0.82 -12.14
C GLY A 379 7.76 1.17 -13.57
N GLY A 380 7.06 2.16 -14.14
CA GLY A 380 7.33 2.73 -15.45
C GLY A 380 8.48 3.74 -15.47
N LEU A 381 8.54 4.55 -16.54
CA LEU A 381 9.49 5.67 -16.69
C LEU A 381 9.35 6.65 -15.50
N GLN A 382 10.45 7.14 -14.94
CA GLN A 382 10.49 8.14 -13.86
C GLN A 382 9.69 7.73 -12.60
N SER A 383 9.49 6.43 -12.39
CA SER A 383 8.80 5.91 -11.21
C SER A 383 9.68 5.91 -9.96
N THR A 384 9.06 5.81 -8.79
CA THR A 384 9.74 5.54 -7.52
C THR A 384 9.20 4.23 -6.96
N VAL A 385 10.04 3.21 -6.90
CA VAL A 385 9.63 1.84 -6.54
C VAL A 385 10.49 1.25 -5.43
N GLY A 386 9.85 0.71 -4.39
CA GLY A 386 10.52 0.02 -3.30
C GLY A 386 9.92 -1.35 -3.00
N GLY A 387 10.74 -2.33 -2.62
CA GLY A 387 10.22 -3.66 -2.26
C GLY A 387 9.34 -3.67 -1.01
N PHE A 388 9.51 -2.71 -0.10
CA PHE A 388 8.67 -2.45 1.07
C PHE A 388 7.86 -1.17 0.92
N ALA A 389 8.52 -0.03 0.72
CA ALA A 389 7.91 1.29 0.65
C ALA A 389 8.30 2.03 -0.63
N GLY A 390 7.37 2.64 -1.35
CA GLY A 390 7.74 3.54 -2.46
C GLY A 390 8.47 4.76 -1.93
N GLN A 391 7.82 5.49 -1.02
CA GLN A 391 8.41 6.61 -0.30
C GLN A 391 8.24 6.45 1.22
N ASN A 392 9.25 6.87 1.98
CA ASN A 392 9.19 6.95 3.44
C ASN A 392 9.60 8.34 3.96
N ASP A 393 8.67 9.00 4.65
CA ASP A 393 8.90 10.21 5.45
C ASP A 393 8.64 9.97 6.95
N GLY A 394 8.07 8.81 7.32
CA GLY A 394 7.80 8.39 8.69
C GLY A 394 8.82 7.41 9.26
N ILE A 395 8.36 6.50 10.13
CA ILE A 395 9.17 5.51 10.84
C ILE A 395 8.86 4.11 10.33
N ILE A 396 9.89 3.34 9.99
CA ILE A 396 9.79 1.91 9.66
C ILE A 396 10.82 1.14 10.47
N GLU A 397 10.40 0.13 11.22
CA GLU A 397 11.27 -0.64 12.11
C GLU A 397 10.98 -2.15 11.99
N VAL A 398 12.02 -2.98 12.15
CA VAL A 398 11.89 -4.44 12.27
C VAL A 398 11.08 -5.07 11.14
N SER A 399 11.35 -4.67 9.90
CA SER A 399 10.50 -5.03 8.76
C SER A 399 11.30 -5.64 7.61
N LYS A 400 10.63 -6.41 6.75
CA LYS A 400 11.30 -7.19 5.69
C LYS A 400 10.67 -7.04 4.31
N ALA A 401 11.51 -6.92 3.30
CA ALA A 401 11.16 -7.01 1.88
C ALA A 401 11.85 -8.20 1.19
N SER A 402 11.09 -8.98 0.43
CA SER A 402 11.61 -10.09 -0.38
C SER A 402 11.18 -10.10 -1.84
N GLY A 403 10.25 -9.23 -2.24
CA GLY A 403 9.84 -9.12 -3.62
C GLY A 403 10.92 -8.50 -4.52
N THR A 404 11.06 -9.01 -5.74
CA THR A 404 11.91 -8.38 -6.77
C THR A 404 11.39 -6.99 -7.13
N VAL A 405 12.30 -6.04 -7.37
CA VAL A 405 11.96 -4.66 -7.75
C VAL A 405 12.44 -4.38 -9.17
N LEU A 406 11.51 -3.96 -10.03
CA LEU A 406 11.74 -3.65 -11.44
C LEU A 406 11.49 -2.17 -11.70
N GLY A 407 12.55 -1.38 -11.76
CA GLY A 407 12.52 0.04 -12.07
C GLY A 407 12.61 0.34 -13.57
N GLY A 408 11.71 1.17 -14.07
CA GLY A 408 11.77 1.70 -15.43
C GLY A 408 12.91 2.70 -15.65
N PRO A 409 13.04 3.31 -16.84
CA PRO A 409 14.09 4.30 -17.09
C PRO A 409 13.96 5.50 -16.16
N SER A 410 15.10 6.07 -15.75
CA SER A 410 15.16 7.22 -14.84
C SER A 410 14.40 7.05 -13.51
N SER A 411 14.18 5.81 -13.06
CA SER A 411 13.46 5.53 -11.80
C SER A 411 14.38 5.55 -10.58
N ASN A 412 13.79 5.73 -9.40
CA ASN A 412 14.41 5.34 -8.13
C ASN A 412 13.91 3.94 -7.74
N ALA A 413 14.81 2.96 -7.67
CA ALA A 413 14.48 1.57 -7.37
C ALA A 413 15.26 1.08 -6.13
N GLY A 414 14.55 0.67 -5.09
CA GLY A 414 15.16 0.13 -3.87
C GLY A 414 14.59 -1.20 -3.44
N GLY A 415 15.43 -2.16 -3.02
CA GLY A 415 14.94 -3.47 -2.56
C GLY A 415 14.08 -3.38 -1.29
N PHE A 416 14.28 -2.34 -0.47
CA PHE A 416 13.40 -1.98 0.64
C PHE A 416 12.59 -0.72 0.33
N VAL A 417 13.24 0.39 0.00
CA VAL A 417 12.58 1.70 -0.16
C VAL A 417 12.98 2.39 -1.46
N GLY A 418 12.03 2.87 -2.23
CA GLY A 418 12.33 3.65 -3.44
C GLY A 418 13.05 4.96 -3.08
N ALA A 419 12.44 5.75 -2.20
CA ALA A 419 13.00 6.98 -1.64
C ALA A 419 12.75 7.08 -0.12
N ASN A 420 13.82 7.11 0.68
CA ASN A 420 13.75 7.50 2.08
C ASN A 420 13.99 9.01 2.19
N GLY A 421 12.90 9.76 2.34
CA GLY A 421 12.87 11.23 2.39
C GLY A 421 13.40 11.75 3.73
N ALA A 422 12.50 12.27 4.57
CA ALA A 422 12.86 12.69 5.93
C ALA A 422 12.79 11.53 6.97
N GLY A 423 12.39 10.34 6.52
CA GLY A 423 12.06 9.23 7.40
C GLY A 423 13.25 8.52 8.05
N ARG A 424 12.93 7.69 9.05
CA ARG A 424 13.86 6.79 9.74
C ARG A 424 13.50 5.34 9.44
N ILE A 425 14.51 4.56 9.04
CA ILE A 425 14.38 3.12 8.86
C ILE A 425 15.43 2.42 9.72
N SER A 426 15.01 1.48 10.57
CA SER A 426 15.91 0.73 11.45
C SER A 426 15.63 -0.77 11.44
N ALA A 427 16.65 -1.57 11.74
CA ALA A 427 16.53 -3.02 11.96
C ALA A 427 15.75 -3.78 10.86
N SER A 428 15.93 -3.38 9.59
CA SER A 428 15.10 -3.88 8.48
C SER A 428 15.94 -4.55 7.39
N ASP A 429 15.32 -5.50 6.67
CA ASP A 429 16.02 -6.38 5.74
C ASP A 429 15.42 -6.35 4.33
N ALA A 430 16.28 -6.23 3.32
CA ALA A 430 15.95 -6.39 1.90
C ALA A 430 16.63 -7.62 1.30
N THR A 431 15.83 -8.49 0.69
CA THR A 431 16.30 -9.76 0.10
C THR A 431 15.93 -9.92 -1.37
N GLY A 432 15.03 -9.10 -1.90
CA GLY A 432 14.66 -9.12 -3.32
C GLY A 432 15.72 -8.49 -4.21
N ASP A 433 15.90 -9.06 -5.41
CA ASP A 433 16.75 -8.47 -6.44
C ASP A 433 16.17 -7.15 -6.96
N VAL A 434 17.05 -6.24 -7.37
CA VAL A 434 16.69 -4.92 -7.89
C VAL A 434 17.26 -4.75 -9.29
N ILE A 435 16.38 -4.47 -10.24
CA ILE A 435 16.74 -4.24 -11.64
C ILE A 435 16.25 -2.84 -12.04
N ALA A 436 17.18 -1.94 -12.32
CA ALA A 436 16.87 -0.61 -12.84
C ALA A 436 17.29 -0.48 -14.30
N SER A 437 16.52 0.30 -15.06
CA SER A 437 16.79 0.59 -16.47
C SER A 437 17.75 1.79 -16.61
N ASP A 438 17.86 2.32 -17.83
CA ASP A 438 18.80 3.41 -18.14
C ASP A 438 18.55 4.65 -17.29
N ASN A 439 19.63 5.29 -16.84
CA ASN A 439 19.64 6.48 -15.98
C ASN A 439 18.93 6.30 -14.62
N GLY A 440 18.62 5.07 -14.21
CA GLY A 440 17.98 4.79 -12.92
C GLY A 440 18.94 4.82 -11.75
N ASN A 441 18.43 5.15 -10.57
CA ASN A 441 19.10 4.96 -9.28
C ASN A 441 18.63 3.63 -8.68
N ALA A 442 19.55 2.70 -8.43
CA ALA A 442 19.25 1.37 -7.91
C ALA A 442 20.01 1.11 -6.60
N GLY A 443 19.29 0.71 -5.55
CA GLY A 443 19.88 0.27 -4.30
C GLY A 443 19.31 -1.06 -3.84
N GLY A 444 20.14 -1.97 -3.34
CA GLY A 444 19.64 -3.23 -2.75
C GLY A 444 18.74 -3.01 -1.53
N PHE A 445 18.90 -1.87 -0.85
CA PHE A 445 18.01 -1.36 0.19
C PHE A 445 17.23 -0.12 -0.29
N ALA A 446 17.92 0.96 -0.64
CA ALA A 446 17.31 2.26 -0.95
C ALA A 446 17.67 2.78 -2.34
N GLY A 447 16.71 3.14 -3.19
CA GLY A 447 17.02 3.83 -4.45
C GLY A 447 17.65 5.20 -4.18
N PHE A 448 16.99 5.97 -3.32
CA PHE A 448 17.40 7.29 -2.84
C PHE A 448 17.28 7.37 -1.31
N ASN A 449 18.28 7.94 -0.63
CA ASN A 449 18.23 8.20 0.81
C ASN A 449 18.63 9.64 1.14
N SER A 450 17.73 10.43 1.71
CA SER A 450 18.01 11.70 2.39
C SER A 450 17.78 11.64 3.90
N GLY A 451 17.18 10.56 4.40
CA GLY A 451 16.84 10.38 5.81
C GLY A 451 17.88 9.56 6.57
N ALA A 452 17.45 8.91 7.64
CA ALA A 452 18.27 8.04 8.47
C ALA A 452 17.97 6.56 8.19
N ILE A 453 19.01 5.79 7.88
CA ILE A 453 18.91 4.33 7.82
C ILE A 453 19.99 3.74 8.72
N ASP A 454 19.57 2.93 9.68
CA ASP A 454 20.47 2.29 10.63
C ASP A 454 20.20 0.79 10.81
N THR A 455 21.24 0.05 11.18
CA THR A 455 21.14 -1.37 11.60
C THR A 455 20.37 -2.25 10.60
N SER A 456 20.53 -1.99 9.30
CA SER A 456 19.70 -2.60 8.24
C SER A 456 20.55 -3.32 7.20
N SER A 457 19.97 -4.30 6.50
CA SER A 457 20.73 -5.18 5.60
C SER A 457 20.10 -5.33 4.21
N ALA A 458 20.96 -5.46 3.19
CA ALA A 458 20.59 -5.80 1.82
C ALA A 458 21.39 -6.99 1.30
N THR A 459 20.66 -7.97 0.74
CA THR A 459 21.22 -9.24 0.25
C THR A 459 20.88 -9.55 -1.21
N GLY A 460 19.83 -8.92 -1.76
CA GLY A 460 19.47 -9.04 -3.17
C GLY A 460 20.51 -8.41 -4.10
N ASN A 461 20.67 -8.97 -5.30
CA ASN A 461 21.55 -8.44 -6.32
C ASN A 461 20.96 -7.17 -6.94
N VAL A 462 21.84 -6.26 -7.36
CA VAL A 462 21.44 -4.98 -7.96
C VAL A 462 22.03 -4.88 -9.35
N THR A 463 21.17 -4.70 -10.35
CA THR A 463 21.54 -4.60 -11.76
C THR A 463 21.03 -3.28 -12.34
N GLY A 464 21.93 -2.48 -12.90
CA GLY A 464 21.63 -1.27 -13.65
C GLY A 464 22.02 -1.40 -15.12
N ARG A 465 21.47 -0.52 -15.97
CA ARG A 465 21.81 -0.44 -17.39
C ARG A 465 22.68 0.78 -17.69
N TYR A 466 22.46 1.46 -18.81
CA TYR A 466 23.27 2.59 -19.26
C TYR A 466 23.17 3.77 -18.30
N ALA A 467 24.30 4.39 -17.97
CA ALA A 467 24.40 5.61 -17.14
C ALA A 467 23.63 5.54 -15.79
N SER A 468 23.44 4.33 -15.27
CA SER A 468 22.74 4.10 -14.00
C SER A 468 23.65 4.36 -12.79
N VAL A 469 23.03 4.65 -11.65
CA VAL A 469 23.71 4.76 -10.35
C VAL A 469 23.29 3.56 -9.51
N VAL A 470 24.22 2.67 -9.19
CA VAL A 470 23.95 1.38 -8.56
C VAL A 470 24.71 1.25 -7.25
N GLY A 471 24.02 0.92 -6.17
CA GLY A 471 24.63 0.55 -4.89
C GLY A 471 24.08 -0.76 -4.35
N GLY A 472 24.94 -1.62 -3.78
CA GLY A 472 24.47 -2.84 -3.11
C GLY A 472 23.54 -2.56 -1.91
N PHE A 473 23.63 -1.37 -1.32
CA PHE A 473 22.69 -0.87 -0.31
C PHE A 473 21.88 0.33 -0.84
N ALA A 474 22.53 1.44 -1.21
CA ALA A 474 21.84 2.65 -1.67
C ALA A 474 22.32 3.12 -3.04
N GLY A 475 21.40 3.47 -3.94
CA GLY A 475 21.77 4.12 -5.21
C GLY A 475 22.40 5.48 -4.95
N LEU A 476 21.61 6.41 -4.43
CA LEU A 476 22.04 7.75 -4.05
C LEU A 476 21.85 7.99 -2.54
N ASN A 477 22.88 8.48 -1.87
CA ASN A 477 22.86 8.82 -0.45
C ASN A 477 23.19 10.29 -0.19
N LEU A 478 22.25 11.02 0.41
CA LEU A 478 22.37 12.37 0.96
C LEU A 478 22.24 12.38 2.49
N GLY A 479 21.62 11.34 3.05
CA GLY A 479 21.34 11.20 4.48
C GLY A 479 22.41 10.45 5.27
N MET A 480 21.97 9.81 6.35
CA MET A 480 22.80 8.99 7.23
C MET A 480 22.60 7.51 6.94
N LEU A 481 23.72 6.80 6.77
CA LEU A 481 23.81 5.34 6.80
C LEU A 481 24.70 4.93 7.97
N LYS A 482 24.15 4.17 8.93
CA LYS A 482 24.88 3.74 10.12
C LYS A 482 24.71 2.25 10.38
N SER A 483 25.81 1.52 10.57
CA SER A 483 25.74 0.08 10.90
C SER A 483 24.96 -0.74 9.87
N VAL A 484 25.09 -0.39 8.59
CA VAL A 484 24.39 -1.04 7.48
C VAL A 484 25.26 -2.09 6.77
N LYS A 485 24.63 -3.10 6.17
CA LYS A 485 25.33 -4.18 5.46
C LYS A 485 24.77 -4.41 4.05
N ALA A 486 25.66 -4.54 3.06
CA ALA A 486 25.35 -5.03 1.72
C ALA A 486 26.15 -6.29 1.37
N SER A 487 25.47 -7.29 0.82
CA SER A 487 26.09 -8.56 0.40
C SER A 487 25.67 -9.05 -0.99
N GLY A 488 24.62 -8.48 -1.58
CA GLY A 488 24.27 -8.74 -2.97
C GLY A 488 25.29 -8.12 -3.93
N ASN A 489 25.46 -8.73 -5.11
CA ASN A 489 26.35 -8.21 -6.14
C ASN A 489 25.76 -6.95 -6.79
N ALA A 490 26.62 -6.00 -7.13
CA ALA A 490 26.25 -4.75 -7.82
C ALA A 490 26.84 -4.73 -9.22
N SER A 491 26.01 -4.63 -10.25
CA SER A 491 26.45 -4.59 -11.64
C SER A 491 25.76 -3.50 -12.45
N ALA A 492 26.49 -2.84 -13.37
CA ALA A 492 25.91 -1.85 -14.26
C ALA A 492 26.60 -1.78 -15.63
N GLY A 493 25.93 -1.10 -16.57
CA GLY A 493 26.42 -0.90 -17.94
C GLY A 493 27.47 0.20 -18.09
N TYR A 494 27.54 0.78 -19.30
CA TYR A 494 28.44 1.87 -19.65
C TYR A 494 28.13 3.16 -18.90
N SER A 495 29.17 3.96 -18.61
CA SER A 495 29.06 5.29 -17.99
C SER A 495 28.36 5.28 -16.62
N ALA A 496 28.32 4.12 -15.96
CA ALA A 496 27.62 3.93 -14.70
C ALA A 496 28.46 4.34 -13.49
N VAL A 497 27.78 4.53 -12.36
CA VAL A 497 28.43 4.73 -11.05
C VAL A 497 28.01 3.57 -10.15
N VAL A 498 28.94 2.72 -9.75
CA VAL A 498 28.64 1.47 -9.04
C VAL A 498 29.41 1.39 -7.72
N GLY A 499 28.70 1.16 -6.63
CA GLY A 499 29.26 0.91 -5.31
C GLY A 499 28.78 -0.42 -4.71
N GLY A 500 29.64 -1.14 -4.00
CA GLY A 500 29.19 -2.32 -3.26
C GLY A 500 28.26 -1.98 -2.09
N LEU A 501 28.32 -0.75 -1.56
CA LEU A 501 27.34 -0.20 -0.62
C LEU A 501 26.54 0.95 -1.27
N VAL A 502 27.20 2.00 -1.72
CA VAL A 502 26.55 3.23 -2.20
C VAL A 502 27.02 3.56 -3.61
N GLY A 503 26.12 3.74 -4.57
CA GLY A 503 26.49 4.23 -5.90
C GLY A 503 27.11 5.62 -5.80
N ARG A 504 26.32 6.61 -5.38
CA ARG A 504 26.76 7.99 -5.19
C ARG A 504 26.46 8.49 -3.78
N ASN A 505 27.48 9.01 -3.10
CA ASN A 505 27.33 9.71 -1.81
C ASN A 505 27.47 11.21 -2.04
N PHE A 506 26.41 11.98 -1.83
CA PHE A 506 26.37 13.43 -2.01
C PHE A 506 26.16 14.10 -0.66
N GLN A 507 27.24 14.60 -0.04
CA GLN A 507 27.23 15.20 1.31
C GLN A 507 26.76 14.28 2.46
N GLY A 508 26.27 13.07 2.18
CA GLY A 508 25.80 12.11 3.18
C GLY A 508 26.91 11.55 4.06
N THR A 509 26.48 10.95 5.18
CA THR A 509 27.36 10.31 6.18
C THR A 509 27.21 8.80 6.13
N ILE A 510 28.35 8.11 6.14
CA ILE A 510 28.42 6.65 6.16
C ILE A 510 29.33 6.24 7.32
N SER A 511 28.82 5.42 8.23
CA SER A 511 29.57 4.97 9.40
C SER A 511 29.26 3.51 9.75
N ASP A 512 30.30 2.76 10.16
CA ASP A 512 30.19 1.34 10.53
C ASP A 512 29.51 0.48 9.44
N ALA A 513 29.77 0.80 8.17
CA ALA A 513 29.13 0.12 7.06
C ALA A 513 30.00 -1.02 6.50
N ARG A 514 29.35 -2.08 6.00
CA ARG A 514 30.02 -3.27 5.44
C ARG A 514 29.49 -3.62 4.05
N ALA A 515 30.38 -3.69 3.08
CA ALA A 515 30.09 -4.21 1.74
C ALA A 515 30.90 -5.49 1.45
N SER A 516 30.21 -6.52 0.97
CA SER A 516 30.80 -7.83 0.65
C SER A 516 30.43 -8.37 -0.73
N GLY A 517 29.42 -7.81 -1.39
CA GLY A 517 29.06 -8.18 -2.75
C GLY A 517 30.11 -7.71 -3.77
N SER A 518 30.27 -8.45 -4.87
CA SER A 518 31.16 -8.05 -5.97
C SER A 518 30.58 -6.89 -6.77
N VAL A 519 31.46 -6.07 -7.34
CA VAL A 519 31.12 -4.88 -8.12
C VAL A 519 31.61 -5.03 -9.55
N LYS A 520 30.72 -4.85 -10.53
CA LYS A 520 31.06 -4.88 -11.96
C LYS A 520 30.48 -3.69 -12.71
N ALA A 521 31.30 -3.00 -13.49
CA ALA A 521 30.86 -1.94 -14.39
C ALA A 521 31.52 -2.07 -15.77
N LEU A 522 30.96 -1.42 -16.80
CA LEU A 522 31.58 -1.37 -18.12
C LEU A 522 32.45 -0.11 -18.29
N ASP A 523 32.70 0.31 -19.52
CA ASP A 523 33.60 1.43 -19.83
C ASP A 523 33.04 2.76 -19.31
N ASN A 524 33.96 3.70 -19.06
CA ASN A 524 33.69 5.07 -18.56
C ASN A 524 33.01 5.12 -17.19
N ALA A 525 33.06 4.02 -16.43
CA ALA A 525 32.38 3.90 -15.15
C ALA A 525 33.25 4.37 -13.96
N SER A 526 32.58 4.66 -12.85
CA SER A 526 33.21 4.80 -11.53
C SER A 526 32.76 3.67 -10.63
N ALA A 527 33.68 2.78 -10.23
CA ALA A 527 33.40 1.57 -9.49
C ALA A 527 34.17 1.54 -8.16
N GLY A 528 33.46 1.31 -7.05
CA GLY A 528 34.06 1.21 -5.73
C GLY A 528 33.49 0.04 -4.91
N GLY A 529 34.32 -0.67 -4.15
CA GLY A 529 33.85 -1.77 -3.32
C GLY A 529 32.90 -1.32 -2.20
N LEU A 530 33.02 -0.07 -1.73
CA LEU A 530 32.03 0.59 -0.87
C LEU A 530 31.23 1.64 -1.65
N ILE A 531 31.91 2.60 -2.28
CA ILE A 531 31.29 3.80 -2.86
C ILE A 531 31.72 4.00 -4.31
N GLY A 532 30.78 4.12 -5.25
CA GLY A 532 31.13 4.45 -6.64
C GLY A 532 31.74 5.85 -6.77
N HIS A 533 31.03 6.87 -6.26
CA HIS A 533 31.49 8.27 -6.27
C HIS A 533 31.02 9.03 -5.02
N SER A 534 31.96 9.61 -4.27
CA SER A 534 31.66 10.52 -3.15
C SER A 534 31.87 11.99 -3.53
N GLN A 535 30.79 12.77 -3.60
CA GLN A 535 30.75 14.21 -3.89
C GLN A 535 30.61 14.99 -2.57
N GLY A 536 31.64 14.96 -1.74
CA GLY A 536 31.59 15.45 -0.36
C GLY A 536 31.16 14.37 0.64
N GLY A 537 30.75 14.81 1.83
CA GLY A 537 30.34 13.91 2.93
C GLY A 537 31.51 13.21 3.62
N SER A 538 31.18 12.28 4.52
CA SER A 538 32.16 11.52 5.30
C SER A 538 31.86 10.02 5.30
N VAL A 539 32.94 9.24 5.28
CA VAL A 539 32.93 7.79 5.39
C VAL A 539 33.87 7.43 6.52
N SER A 540 33.36 6.72 7.52
CA SER A 540 34.15 6.34 8.69
C SER A 540 33.93 4.89 9.09
N GLN A 541 34.98 4.25 9.62
CA GLN A 541 34.87 2.91 10.24
C GLN A 541 34.18 1.88 9.35
N SER A 542 34.40 1.95 8.03
CA SER A 542 33.67 1.16 7.04
C SER A 542 34.59 0.21 6.28
N THR A 543 34.03 -0.90 5.79
CA THR A 543 34.80 -1.98 5.18
C THR A 543 34.21 -2.43 3.85
N ALA A 544 35.07 -2.69 2.87
CA ALA A 544 34.72 -3.33 1.61
C ALA A 544 35.57 -4.57 1.38
N SER A 545 34.93 -5.69 1.06
CA SER A 545 35.60 -6.99 0.84
C SER A 545 35.30 -7.63 -0.52
N GLY A 546 34.29 -7.15 -1.23
CA GLY A 546 33.96 -7.63 -2.57
C GLY A 546 34.97 -7.17 -3.63
N ASN A 547 35.20 -8.02 -4.63
CA ASN A 547 36.04 -7.67 -5.78
C ASN A 547 35.39 -6.60 -6.65
N VAL A 548 36.19 -5.74 -7.28
CA VAL A 548 35.74 -4.63 -8.12
C VAL A 548 36.37 -4.74 -9.50
N GLU A 549 35.53 -4.82 -10.54
CA GLU A 549 35.95 -4.83 -11.94
C GLU A 549 35.23 -3.73 -12.75
N ALA A 550 35.98 -2.96 -13.54
CA ALA A 550 35.42 -2.03 -14.50
C ALA A 550 36.15 -2.04 -15.84
N GLY A 551 35.47 -1.53 -16.88
CA GLY A 551 35.99 -1.47 -18.25
C GLY A 551 37.03 -0.37 -18.48
N ALA A 552 37.21 0.04 -19.74
CA ALA A 552 38.16 1.06 -20.14
C ALA A 552 37.74 2.46 -19.66
N ASN A 553 38.71 3.37 -19.51
CA ASN A 553 38.52 4.75 -19.03
C ASN A 553 37.82 4.84 -17.66
N ALA A 554 37.96 3.81 -16.83
CA ALA A 554 37.24 3.71 -15.57
C ALA A 554 38.05 4.26 -14.38
N LYS A 555 37.32 4.58 -13.31
CA LYS A 555 37.89 4.91 -11.99
C LYS A 555 37.51 3.80 -11.02
N VAL A 556 38.49 3.01 -10.58
CA VAL A 556 38.24 1.77 -9.86
C VAL A 556 38.98 1.78 -8.53
N GLY A 557 38.25 1.63 -7.43
CA GLY A 557 38.83 1.60 -6.09
C GLY A 557 38.30 0.47 -5.24
N GLY A 558 39.14 -0.13 -4.40
CA GLY A 558 38.67 -1.17 -3.47
C GLY A 558 37.67 -0.64 -2.45
N LEU A 559 37.76 0.63 -2.04
CA LEU A 559 36.75 1.32 -1.24
C LEU A 559 35.95 2.30 -2.08
N ALA A 560 36.60 3.23 -2.79
CA ALA A 560 35.93 4.28 -3.53
C ALA A 560 36.44 4.46 -4.98
N GLY A 561 35.55 4.50 -5.97
CA GLY A 561 35.94 4.79 -7.35
C GLY A 561 36.47 6.22 -7.49
N GLN A 562 35.66 7.21 -7.09
CA GLN A 562 36.02 8.62 -7.06
C GLN A 562 35.71 9.26 -5.70
N LEU A 563 36.64 10.07 -5.18
CA LEU A 563 36.53 10.72 -3.87
C LEU A 563 36.73 12.23 -3.96
N ALA A 564 35.73 13.00 -3.55
CA ALA A 564 35.85 14.43 -3.20
C ALA A 564 35.53 14.72 -1.72
N GLY A 565 35.05 13.72 -0.97
CA GLY A 565 34.75 13.81 0.47
C GLY A 565 35.90 13.35 1.38
N THR A 566 35.57 12.93 2.60
CA THR A 566 36.54 12.37 3.55
C THR A 566 36.32 10.87 3.74
N ILE A 567 37.40 10.09 3.69
CA ILE A 567 37.46 8.70 4.16
C ILE A 567 38.36 8.66 5.39
N GLU A 568 37.87 8.08 6.48
CA GLU A 568 38.61 7.91 7.72
C GLU A 568 38.45 6.49 8.27
N LYS A 569 39.52 5.90 8.85
CA LYS A 569 39.46 4.63 9.60
C LYS A 569 38.74 3.50 8.83
N SER A 570 38.95 3.42 7.53
CA SER A 570 38.22 2.50 6.66
C SER A 570 39.17 1.57 5.91
N SER A 571 38.68 0.41 5.47
CA SER A 571 39.53 -0.60 4.82
C SER A 571 38.90 -1.28 3.61
N ALA A 572 39.75 -1.67 2.66
CA ALA A 572 39.38 -2.42 1.46
C ALA A 572 40.24 -3.68 1.28
N ALA A 573 39.61 -4.84 1.21
CA ALA A 573 40.29 -6.14 1.07
C ALA A 573 40.05 -6.83 -0.30
N GLY A 574 39.03 -6.40 -1.06
CA GLY A 574 38.72 -6.97 -2.37
C GLY A 574 39.77 -6.64 -3.43
N SER A 575 39.95 -7.52 -4.41
CA SER A 575 40.81 -7.26 -5.57
C SER A 575 40.14 -6.28 -6.52
N VAL A 576 40.96 -5.45 -7.18
CA VAL A 576 40.53 -4.32 -8.01
C VAL A 576 41.14 -4.45 -9.40
N LYS A 577 40.29 -4.38 -10.44
CA LYS A 577 40.69 -4.49 -11.85
C LYS A 577 40.03 -3.41 -12.70
N GLY A 578 40.83 -2.61 -13.39
CA GLY A 578 40.37 -1.66 -14.42
C GLY A 578 40.70 -2.13 -15.84
N GLY A 579 40.03 -1.56 -16.84
CA GLY A 579 40.38 -1.73 -18.24
C GLY A 579 41.53 -0.82 -18.68
N ASP A 580 41.59 -0.57 -19.99
CA ASP A 580 42.55 0.36 -20.58
C ASP A 580 42.31 1.80 -20.05
N ASP A 581 43.37 2.62 -19.99
CA ASP A 581 43.33 4.05 -19.65
C ASP A 581 42.65 4.36 -18.29
N SER A 582 42.65 3.40 -17.38
CA SER A 582 41.90 3.47 -16.12
C SER A 582 42.76 3.91 -14.94
N PHE A 583 42.14 4.50 -13.92
CA PHE A 583 42.76 4.75 -12.61
C PHE A 583 42.33 3.67 -11.63
N VAL A 584 43.27 2.86 -11.16
CA VAL A 584 43.01 1.69 -10.31
C VAL A 584 43.77 1.83 -8.99
N GLY A 585 43.03 1.91 -7.88
CA GLY A 585 43.61 2.02 -6.54
C GLY A 585 43.12 0.92 -5.61
N GLY A 586 43.99 0.40 -4.75
CA GLY A 586 43.59 -0.59 -3.75
C GLY A 586 42.55 -0.05 -2.75
N LEU A 587 42.57 1.26 -2.46
CA LEU A 587 41.54 1.95 -1.67
C LEU A 587 40.71 2.91 -2.54
N VAL A 588 41.35 3.83 -3.27
CA VAL A 588 40.67 4.88 -4.04
C VAL A 588 41.17 4.93 -5.49
N GLY A 589 40.28 4.88 -6.48
CA GLY A 589 40.68 5.04 -7.89
C GLY A 589 41.19 6.45 -8.18
N HIS A 590 40.34 7.45 -7.99
CA HIS A 590 40.63 8.86 -8.22
C HIS A 590 40.30 9.72 -6.99
N GLY A 591 41.32 10.21 -6.28
CA GLY A 591 41.21 10.92 -5.02
C GLY A 591 41.45 12.42 -5.11
N GLY A 592 40.41 13.25 -5.03
CA GLY A 592 40.49 14.70 -4.81
C GLY A 592 40.13 15.16 -3.39
N GLY A 593 39.73 14.23 -2.53
CA GLY A 593 39.33 14.48 -1.14
C GLY A 593 40.42 14.20 -0.10
N VAL A 594 39.99 13.83 1.10
CA VAL A 594 40.90 13.54 2.22
C VAL A 594 40.80 12.07 2.63
N ILE A 595 41.95 11.41 2.74
CA ILE A 595 42.06 10.02 3.22
C ILE A 595 42.86 10.03 4.51
N ARG A 596 42.30 9.49 5.59
CA ARG A 596 42.94 9.40 6.91
C ARG A 596 42.88 8.00 7.48
N ASN A 597 43.97 7.52 8.07
CA ASN A 597 43.99 6.31 8.89
C ASN A 597 43.31 5.10 8.22
N SER A 598 43.48 4.94 6.91
CA SER A 598 42.75 3.96 6.11
C SER A 598 43.70 2.99 5.40
N SER A 599 43.20 1.82 5.02
CA SER A 599 44.07 0.74 4.49
C SER A 599 43.49 -0.08 3.36
N SER A 600 44.37 -0.66 2.54
CA SER A 600 44.01 -1.65 1.52
C SER A 600 44.92 -2.88 1.51
N SER A 601 44.40 -4.02 1.06
CA SER A 601 45.15 -5.30 1.02
C SER A 601 44.88 -6.20 -0.21
N GLY A 602 43.95 -5.84 -1.09
CA GLY A 602 43.64 -6.62 -2.30
C GLY A 602 44.71 -6.55 -3.41
N THR A 603 44.52 -7.31 -4.50
CA THR A 603 45.37 -7.16 -5.71
C THR A 603 44.87 -6.00 -6.57
N VAL A 604 45.77 -5.20 -7.15
CA VAL A 604 45.46 -4.08 -8.05
C VAL A 604 46.01 -4.41 -9.43
N SER A 605 45.14 -4.45 -10.44
CA SER A 605 45.50 -4.77 -11.83
C SER A 605 44.75 -3.86 -12.82
N GLY A 606 45.26 -3.74 -14.06
CA GLY A 606 44.64 -2.88 -15.07
C GLY A 606 44.94 -3.30 -16.51
N GLY A 607 44.29 -2.62 -17.47
CA GLY A 607 44.59 -2.74 -18.89
C GLY A 607 45.78 -1.87 -19.34
N ARG A 608 45.86 -1.58 -20.63
CA ARG A 608 46.90 -0.74 -21.24
C ARG A 608 46.81 0.70 -20.72
N TYR A 609 47.96 1.33 -20.49
CA TYR A 609 48.07 2.73 -20.05
C TYR A 609 47.37 3.07 -18.72
N ALA A 610 46.98 2.06 -17.94
CA ALA A 610 46.34 2.26 -16.64
C ALA A 610 47.33 2.81 -15.60
N PHE A 611 46.80 3.60 -14.66
CA PHE A 611 47.51 4.09 -13.47
C PHE A 611 47.15 3.22 -12.27
N LEU A 612 48.12 2.49 -11.74
CA LEU A 612 47.95 1.49 -10.69
C LEU A 612 48.59 1.95 -9.38
N GLY A 613 47.80 2.08 -8.32
CA GLY A 613 48.31 2.43 -6.99
C GLY A 613 47.88 1.43 -5.93
N GLY A 614 48.81 1.00 -5.06
CA GLY A 614 48.45 0.09 -3.97
C GLY A 614 47.42 0.69 -3.00
N LEU A 615 47.40 2.01 -2.80
CA LEU A 615 46.37 2.72 -2.05
C LEU A 615 45.51 3.59 -2.98
N VAL A 616 46.11 4.49 -3.77
CA VAL A 616 45.38 5.44 -4.61
C VAL A 616 45.85 5.40 -6.07
N GLY A 617 44.94 5.25 -7.03
CA GLY A 617 45.28 5.28 -8.46
C GLY A 617 45.83 6.64 -8.89
N ALA A 618 45.05 7.71 -8.70
CA ALA A 618 45.49 9.10 -8.87
C ALA A 618 45.09 9.97 -7.67
N ASN A 619 46.06 10.70 -7.09
CA ASN A 619 45.86 11.58 -5.94
C ASN A 619 46.03 13.06 -6.32
N PHE A 620 44.98 13.82 -6.11
CA PHE A 620 44.88 15.29 -6.20
C PHE A 620 44.52 15.92 -4.85
N GLY A 621 44.30 15.10 -3.82
CA GLY A 621 43.85 15.51 -2.49
C GLY A 621 44.94 15.37 -1.43
N SER A 622 44.55 14.92 -0.24
CA SER A 622 45.48 14.72 0.88
C SER A 622 45.34 13.34 1.52
N ILE A 623 46.47 12.66 1.74
CA ILE A 623 46.57 11.35 2.39
C ILE A 623 47.34 11.49 3.70
N TYR A 624 46.78 11.03 4.81
CA TYR A 624 47.38 11.07 6.15
C TYR A 624 47.29 9.72 6.86
N GLY A 625 48.40 9.20 7.39
CA GLY A 625 48.40 8.01 8.27
C GLY A 625 47.79 6.76 7.63
N SER A 626 47.86 6.62 6.31
CA SER A 626 47.16 5.57 5.55
C SER A 626 48.15 4.64 4.87
N SER A 627 47.86 3.35 4.87
CA SER A 627 48.82 2.29 4.51
C SER A 627 48.22 1.30 3.52
N THR A 628 49.07 0.55 2.82
CA THR A 628 48.61 -0.50 1.92
C THR A 628 49.52 -1.71 1.99
N THR A 629 48.91 -2.88 1.89
CA THR A 629 49.57 -4.18 1.67
C THR A 629 49.15 -4.78 0.32
N SER A 630 48.47 -4.01 -0.52
CA SER A 630 47.99 -4.44 -1.82
C SER A 630 49.13 -4.85 -2.75
N ARG A 631 48.92 -5.95 -3.48
CA ARG A 631 49.83 -6.38 -4.56
C ARG A 631 49.46 -5.64 -5.84
N VAL A 632 50.37 -4.82 -6.36
CA VAL A 632 50.21 -4.17 -7.67
C VAL A 632 50.75 -5.09 -8.76
N GLU A 633 49.88 -5.53 -9.67
CA GLU A 633 50.19 -6.46 -10.74
C GLU A 633 50.23 -5.73 -12.09
N THR A 634 51.42 -5.69 -12.70
CA THR A 634 51.65 -5.06 -14.00
C THR A 634 51.88 -6.09 -15.10
N VAL A 635 51.45 -5.78 -16.32
CA VAL A 635 51.65 -6.62 -17.51
C VAL A 635 52.69 -5.99 -18.43
N ALA A 636 53.70 -6.77 -18.81
CA ALA A 636 54.74 -6.32 -19.73
C ALA A 636 54.14 -5.91 -21.10
N GLY A 637 54.59 -4.77 -21.63
CA GLY A 637 54.12 -4.24 -22.91
C GLY A 637 52.81 -3.42 -22.86
N TYR A 638 52.18 -3.28 -21.69
CA TYR A 638 50.92 -2.54 -21.57
C TYR A 638 51.09 -1.03 -21.32
N GLY A 639 52.32 -0.53 -21.10
CA GLY A 639 52.56 0.90 -20.86
C GLY A 639 51.92 1.45 -19.58
N GLN A 640 51.74 0.60 -18.57
CA GLN A 640 51.12 0.97 -17.30
C GLN A 640 52.04 1.84 -16.45
N THR A 641 51.44 2.80 -15.74
CA THR A 641 52.13 3.55 -14.67
C THR A 641 51.76 2.95 -13.33
N SER A 642 52.73 2.59 -12.50
CA SER A 642 52.44 1.96 -11.21
C SER A 642 53.24 2.56 -10.05
N GLY A 643 52.64 2.54 -8.86
CA GLY A 643 53.29 2.93 -7.61
C GLY A 643 52.79 2.11 -6.42
N SER A 644 53.69 1.84 -5.47
CA SER A 644 53.37 1.01 -4.30
C SER A 644 52.28 1.62 -3.42
N LEU A 645 52.29 2.94 -3.25
CA LEU A 645 51.26 3.68 -2.53
C LEU A 645 50.30 4.42 -3.49
N VAL A 646 50.85 5.26 -4.38
CA VAL A 646 50.07 6.09 -5.30
C VAL A 646 50.58 5.89 -6.73
N GLY A 647 49.67 5.68 -7.69
CA GLY A 647 50.04 5.55 -9.11
C GLY A 647 50.44 6.89 -9.75
N LEU A 648 49.59 7.91 -9.62
CA LEU A 648 49.86 9.29 -10.01
C LEU A 648 49.63 10.23 -8.83
N ASN A 649 50.63 11.02 -8.45
CA ASN A 649 50.50 11.97 -7.32
C ASN A 649 50.71 13.42 -7.74
N ILE A 650 49.68 14.24 -7.56
CA ILE A 650 49.68 15.70 -7.69
C ILE A 650 49.29 16.38 -6.36
N GLY A 651 48.73 15.61 -5.41
CA GLY A 651 48.35 16.06 -4.07
C GLY A 651 49.42 15.85 -2.99
N ALA A 652 48.99 15.98 -1.73
CA ALA A 652 49.83 15.82 -0.54
C ALA A 652 49.75 14.39 0.02
N VAL A 653 50.91 13.83 0.36
CA VAL A 653 51.01 12.49 0.97
C VAL A 653 51.87 12.58 2.22
N ARG A 654 51.27 12.22 3.36
CA ARG A 654 51.93 12.08 4.67
C ARG A 654 51.59 10.69 5.20
N PRO A 655 52.30 9.65 4.71
CA PRO A 655 51.99 8.25 5.01
C PRO A 655 51.88 7.98 6.51
#